data_AF-A0A1V3PUF3-F1
#
_entry.id   AF-A0A1V3PUF3-F1
#
_cell.length_a   1.000
_cell.length_b   1.000
_cell.length_c   1.000
_cell.angle_alpha   90.00
_cell.angle_beta   90.00
_cell.angle_gamma   90.00
#
_symmetry.space_group_name_H-M   'P 1'
#
loop_
_entity.id
_entity.type
_entity.pdbx_description
1 polymer ?
#
loop_
_entity_poly.entity_id
_entity_poly.type
_entity_poly.pdbx_seq_one_letter_code
_entity_poly.pdbx_strand_id
1 'polypeptide(L)'
;MAQVTHTQGPAHPIPPQEQEALADRRRLNEIDWNQPTIGLALSGGGVRSATFCIGLLRALAKNGVLRRFDYLSTVSGGGYAGAAFGRLFSAKVKPEQVEQGLADDQSLLLWWLRSNGRYLVPAGARDLLQTWAGQLRGFIATQFEVTTLAALLACLIVLPHLLGYGGDAGSFWWLATLLPVWLAVFMAFTYWWSRDPQDGTVFNDLVTCISTALIAVYLLWRHITMPADMRHGRTALLVIGVILLAVPLARLWMLRRRASPAQDRVRYTVGLSTALKYVLLLLALGAADLLSWYLADQVGNGSPHGSVLTTAGLTAMLVAVARFTLPMLQSQANKKGVAQLPLALLANLCGLLLIALLALFWLSALQYFVFMARVSAAETWMHWLVSWFPALPRTPASEAWLRWLTVFVPCLAYIALTGRNLQQINRSSLHAFYRSRIARTYVAVGNSHDHRAAHEAVRFPVSPLSDKTPGNAATVKKLTDLLDGDDVGLPAYVPHAHGGPIHLINCCINQTIDDRTDTYNADRKGVYLSISALGLETGTRPARPHAQTASSIGHTSLAEWIAISGAAAGSGMGSLTRTGTAALFFLSGLRLGYWWANQLGRRSWSWSHLGKTRAALQEMLARFPGLQNPVWYLSDGGHFDNTGVYSLLKRELSLIVLADCGADPSYVFADMENLTRKARIDMDIAIDFIDPASLPVSAGAALCARFGTPDSITPDPGSQHLLLARIRYPSGANGCLLVVKPRLVCELPLDVAGYADGHRDFPQQSTAEQFFNESQWESYCQLGETLGTPLNAGLLDLLPSLAAEGAVARVSVVSGEEQKAAQTRRQRIGATIGASLSLGAIATVAVTGWQSWNTHQQEVRTEQQGAQTQQSEADAIQTDLEANLAYDTKMHARLYALMQKFEQSGKAGGMPRIMNRLADQLNHSCGLLASDNPLDQRCLLDYAALRAAATEPSNWRRSMLGYASATPQPLLPLGAWFGSLQSGGSTQVARSALTPNSPEAVATSPAVAAAPPPPPPPPPEALGPPNPTVHAGHPGGAAAKASASSAGGTANVSAPPRPPPSGALPSPNPAIRAVRPVNAAVEEAAPSAGTGTAFAGTDVSQACGAAASATPGPFVVYIQIYDESQRAMASHLMSQFGAFGLSTPGIENVTNTALRARHRQPASWSRPVLLYNASNDQAQVCASALAGWLGSQPGFLQAAPTPLPLPTRLHGDPKVIEFWIPAPVR
;
A
#
# COMPACT_ATOMS: atom_id res chain seq x y z
N MET A 1 55.79 -3.86 -13.00
CA MET A 1 55.34 -4.07 -11.61
C MET A 1 53.93 -4.63 -11.66
N ALA A 2 53.64 -5.71 -10.93
CA ALA A 2 52.29 -6.29 -10.91
C ALA A 2 51.36 -5.47 -10.01
N GLN A 3 50.11 -5.25 -10.44
CA GLN A 3 49.07 -4.73 -9.56
C GLN A 3 48.47 -5.89 -8.76
N VAL A 4 48.43 -5.76 -7.44
CA VAL A 4 47.75 -6.72 -6.56
C VAL A 4 46.24 -6.53 -6.72
N THR A 5 45.58 -7.49 -7.39
CA THR A 5 44.12 -7.57 -7.42
C THR A 5 43.62 -8.03 -6.06
N HIS A 6 43.17 -7.08 -5.22
CA HIS A 6 42.42 -7.40 -4.01
C HIS A 6 41.09 -8.05 -4.37
N THR A 7 41.00 -9.37 -4.21
CA THR A 7 39.75 -10.12 -4.18
C THR A 7 38.97 -9.76 -2.92
N GLN A 8 38.09 -8.76 -3.02
CA GLN A 8 37.14 -8.45 -1.94
C GLN A 8 36.09 -9.56 -1.85
N GLY A 9 36.23 -10.41 -0.83
CA GLY A 9 35.10 -11.19 -0.30
C GLY A 9 34.04 -10.28 0.34
N PRO A 10 32.86 -10.82 0.68
CA PRO A 10 31.73 -10.07 1.22
C PRO A 10 32.04 -9.49 2.62
N ALA A 11 32.48 -8.24 2.67
CA ALA A 11 32.83 -7.54 3.90
C ALA A 11 31.67 -6.68 4.44
N HIS A 12 30.75 -7.29 5.18
CA HIS A 12 29.72 -6.59 5.97
C HIS A 12 29.82 -6.94 7.46
N PRO A 13 30.91 -6.52 8.15
CA PRO A 13 31.02 -6.71 9.59
C PRO A 13 29.90 -5.99 10.34
N ILE A 14 29.39 -6.65 11.38
CA ILE A 14 28.46 -6.06 12.36
C ILE A 14 29.11 -4.78 12.93
N PRO A 15 28.39 -3.64 13.04
CA PRO A 15 28.96 -2.40 13.56
C PRO A 15 29.59 -2.58 14.95
N PRO A 16 30.72 -1.92 15.28
CA PRO A 16 31.38 -2.10 16.58
C PRO A 16 30.46 -1.88 17.79
N GLN A 17 29.53 -0.93 17.69
CA GLN A 17 28.54 -0.62 18.75
C GLN A 17 27.48 -1.72 18.91
N GLU A 18 27.23 -2.51 17.87
CA GLU A 18 26.34 -3.67 17.89
C GLU A 18 27.08 -4.93 18.36
N GLN A 19 28.40 -5.02 18.12
CA GLN A 19 29.27 -6.02 18.76
C GLN A 19 29.46 -5.77 20.26
N GLU A 20 29.61 -4.50 20.67
CA GLU A 20 29.69 -4.07 22.07
C GLU A 20 28.39 -4.36 22.82
N ALA A 21 27.25 -3.95 22.26
CA ALA A 21 25.92 -4.28 22.78
C ALA A 21 25.69 -5.80 22.89
N LEU A 22 26.16 -6.59 21.93
CA LEU A 22 26.09 -8.05 21.96
C LEU A 22 26.98 -8.66 23.07
N ALA A 23 28.18 -8.12 23.27
CA ALA A 23 29.10 -8.58 24.30
C ALA A 23 28.56 -8.32 25.71
N ASP A 24 28.04 -7.12 25.98
CA ASP A 24 27.42 -6.78 27.26
C ASP A 24 26.15 -7.59 27.52
N ARG A 25 25.31 -7.75 26.49
CA ARG A 25 24.13 -8.60 26.51
C ARG A 25 24.47 -10.06 26.88
N ARG A 26 25.52 -10.63 26.29
CA ARG A 26 25.99 -12.00 26.59
C ARG A 26 26.59 -12.10 28.00
N ARG A 27 27.42 -11.12 28.40
CA ARG A 27 28.02 -11.00 29.74
C ARG A 27 26.96 -11.01 30.84
N LEU A 28 25.84 -10.32 30.65
CA LEU A 28 24.72 -10.24 31.60
C LEU A 28 23.86 -11.51 31.69
N ASN A 29 24.01 -12.46 30.75
CA ASN A 29 23.29 -13.75 30.76
C ASN A 29 24.25 -14.96 30.93
N GLU A 30 25.51 -14.71 31.30
CA GLU A 30 26.56 -15.74 31.48
C GLU A 30 26.83 -16.59 30.21
N ILE A 31 26.60 -16.02 29.02
CA ILE A 31 26.83 -16.68 27.73
C ILE A 31 28.28 -16.48 27.30
N ASP A 32 28.99 -17.60 27.08
CA ASP A 32 30.33 -17.58 26.48
C ASP A 32 30.30 -16.94 25.08
N TRP A 33 31.24 -16.02 24.83
CA TRP A 33 31.41 -15.34 23.55
C TRP A 33 31.57 -16.32 22.37
N ASN A 34 32.16 -17.49 22.61
CA ASN A 34 32.34 -18.53 21.58
C ASN A 34 31.06 -19.28 21.20
N GLN A 35 29.96 -19.13 21.94
CA GLN A 35 28.70 -19.81 21.58
C GLN A 35 28.09 -19.23 20.29
N PRO A 36 27.47 -20.08 19.45
CA PRO A 36 26.81 -19.64 18.22
C PRO A 36 25.83 -18.47 18.44
N THR A 37 25.77 -17.52 17.51
CA THR A 37 24.89 -16.34 17.62
C THR A 37 23.50 -16.66 17.08
N ILE A 38 22.47 -16.47 17.90
CA ILE A 38 21.10 -16.93 17.58
C ILE A 38 20.07 -15.79 17.61
N GLY A 39 19.05 -15.87 16.76
CA GLY A 39 18.01 -14.85 16.61
C GLY A 39 16.58 -15.39 16.63
N LEU A 40 15.66 -14.60 17.19
CA LEU A 40 14.22 -14.84 17.17
C LEU A 40 13.55 -13.85 16.21
N ALA A 41 12.74 -14.34 15.28
CA ALA A 41 11.97 -13.55 14.33
C ALA A 41 10.46 -13.70 14.62
N LEU A 42 9.77 -12.58 14.83
CA LEU A 42 8.33 -12.52 15.07
C LEU A 42 7.64 -11.82 13.89
N SER A 43 6.90 -12.57 13.07
CA SER A 43 6.36 -12.07 11.80
C SER A 43 5.24 -11.04 11.98
N GLY A 44 4.88 -10.37 10.89
CA GLY A 44 3.66 -9.58 10.83
C GLY A 44 2.38 -10.42 10.80
N GLY A 45 1.25 -9.75 11.03
CA GLY A 45 -0.06 -10.38 11.16
C GLY A 45 -1.04 -9.67 12.11
N GLY A 46 -0.73 -8.48 12.61
CA GLY A 46 -1.59 -7.73 13.55
C GLY A 46 -1.71 -8.38 14.94
N VAL A 47 -2.80 -8.10 15.65
CA VAL A 47 -3.05 -8.63 17.01
C VAL A 47 -2.98 -10.17 17.08
N ARG A 48 -3.33 -10.89 16.00
CA ARG A 48 -3.16 -12.35 15.89
C ARG A 48 -1.71 -12.76 16.08
N SER A 49 -0.80 -12.15 15.30
CA SER A 49 0.64 -12.43 15.42
C SER A 49 1.15 -12.05 16.80
N ALA A 50 0.81 -10.85 17.30
CA ALA A 50 1.22 -10.40 18.62
C ALA A 50 0.88 -11.43 19.72
N THR A 51 -0.34 -11.96 19.67
CA THR A 51 -0.87 -12.88 20.70
C THR A 51 -0.25 -14.28 20.60
N PHE A 52 -0.09 -14.82 19.39
CA PHE A 52 0.64 -16.08 19.18
C PHE A 52 2.12 -15.96 19.57
N CYS A 53 2.77 -14.84 19.23
CA CYS A 53 4.16 -14.58 19.58
C CYS A 53 4.37 -14.44 21.09
N ILE A 54 3.42 -13.86 21.83
CA ILE A 54 3.43 -13.88 23.30
C ILE A 54 3.38 -15.32 23.81
N GLY A 55 2.50 -16.17 23.26
CA GLY A 55 2.47 -17.60 23.58
C GLY A 55 3.81 -18.31 23.36
N LEU A 56 4.43 -18.11 22.20
CA LEU A 56 5.74 -18.69 21.88
C LEU A 56 6.84 -18.19 22.82
N LEU A 57 6.85 -16.90 23.16
CA LEU A 57 7.78 -16.31 24.14
C LEU A 57 7.59 -16.95 25.53
N ARG A 58 6.35 -17.22 25.96
CA ARG A 58 6.05 -17.92 27.23
C ARG A 58 6.57 -19.36 27.21
N ALA A 59 6.45 -20.09 26.11
CA ALA A 59 7.03 -21.44 26.00
C ALA A 59 8.57 -21.44 26.04
N LEU A 60 9.22 -20.50 25.32
CA LEU A 60 10.68 -20.32 25.37
C LEU A 60 11.16 -19.95 26.79
N ALA A 61 10.35 -19.20 27.54
CA ALA A 61 10.60 -18.85 28.94
C ALA A 61 10.42 -20.05 29.89
N LYS A 62 9.32 -20.81 29.76
CA LYS A 62 9.08 -22.06 30.52
C LYS A 62 10.17 -23.11 30.28
N ASN A 63 10.77 -23.10 29.09
CA ASN A 63 11.92 -23.95 28.73
C ASN A 63 13.30 -23.39 29.15
N GLY A 64 13.37 -22.20 29.76
CA GLY A 64 14.63 -21.59 30.22
C GLY A 64 15.62 -21.21 29.11
N VAL A 65 15.12 -20.97 27.88
CA VAL A 65 15.94 -20.66 26.70
C VAL A 65 15.76 -19.24 26.18
N LEU A 66 14.83 -18.46 26.72
CA LEU A 66 14.54 -17.11 26.23
C LEU A 66 15.74 -16.17 26.42
N ARG A 67 16.49 -16.34 27.52
CA ARG A 67 17.78 -15.67 27.76
C ARG A 67 18.90 -16.09 26.82
N ARG A 68 18.74 -17.07 25.92
CA ARG A 68 19.77 -17.40 24.91
C ARG A 68 19.76 -16.44 23.71
N PHE A 69 18.61 -15.90 23.31
CA PHE A 69 18.46 -15.17 22.04
C PHE A 69 19.16 -13.80 22.00
N ASP A 70 20.20 -13.68 21.17
CA ASP A 70 20.99 -12.45 20.99
C ASP A 70 20.19 -11.35 20.29
N TYR A 71 19.46 -11.72 19.24
CA TYR A 71 18.67 -10.81 18.41
C TYR A 71 17.19 -11.12 18.47
N LEU A 72 16.38 -10.07 18.45
CA LEU A 72 14.93 -10.14 18.30
C LEU A 72 14.55 -9.27 17.10
N SER A 73 14.06 -9.88 16.03
CA SER A 73 13.64 -9.17 14.83
C SER A 73 12.13 -9.23 14.67
N THR A 74 11.49 -8.09 14.41
CA THR A 74 10.03 -8.01 14.43
C THR A 74 9.45 -7.25 13.24
N VAL A 75 8.25 -7.67 12.83
CA VAL A 75 7.42 -6.99 11.84
C VAL A 75 6.02 -6.84 12.42
N SER A 76 5.42 -5.65 12.29
CA SER A 76 3.98 -5.43 12.49
C SER A 76 3.50 -5.99 13.84
N GLY A 77 2.56 -6.95 13.83
CA GLY A 77 2.06 -7.65 15.02
C GLY A 77 3.13 -8.26 15.92
N GLY A 78 4.16 -8.90 15.36
CA GLY A 78 5.30 -9.40 16.11
C GLY A 78 6.07 -8.29 16.83
N GLY A 79 6.00 -7.06 16.30
CA GLY A 79 6.54 -5.85 16.94
C GLY A 79 5.79 -5.46 18.20
N TYR A 80 4.49 -5.75 18.32
CA TYR A 80 3.74 -5.45 19.55
C TYR A 80 4.22 -6.36 20.69
N ALA A 81 4.39 -7.65 20.39
CA ALA A 81 4.93 -8.65 21.31
C ALA A 81 6.39 -8.34 21.69
N GLY A 82 7.25 -8.08 20.70
CA GLY A 82 8.66 -7.77 20.93
C GLY A 82 8.91 -6.45 21.67
N ALA A 83 8.06 -5.43 21.45
CA ALA A 83 8.10 -4.20 22.23
C ALA A 83 7.61 -4.40 23.66
N ALA A 84 6.57 -5.21 23.90
CA ALA A 84 6.15 -5.56 25.26
C ALA A 84 7.26 -6.32 26.00
N PHE A 85 7.78 -7.41 25.40
CA PHE A 85 8.87 -8.22 25.97
C PHE A 85 10.12 -7.39 26.26
N GLY A 86 10.63 -6.64 25.28
CA GLY A 86 11.82 -5.82 25.49
C GLY A 86 11.61 -4.64 26.45
N ARG A 87 10.36 -4.20 26.69
CA ARG A 87 10.07 -3.15 27.69
C ARG A 87 10.10 -3.64 29.13
N LEU A 88 10.26 -4.94 29.39
CA LEU A 88 10.38 -5.51 30.76
C LEU A 88 11.80 -5.43 31.34
N PHE A 89 12.82 -5.28 30.48
CA PHE A 89 14.22 -5.22 30.90
C PHE A 89 14.58 -3.82 31.41
N SER A 90 15.09 -3.73 32.64
CA SER A 90 15.47 -2.47 33.29
C SER A 90 16.69 -2.65 34.17
N ALA A 91 17.36 -1.55 34.55
CA ALA A 91 18.47 -1.58 35.50
C ALA A 91 18.10 -2.11 36.91
N LYS A 92 16.81 -2.31 37.23
CA LYS A 92 16.32 -2.85 38.52
C LYS A 92 15.83 -4.31 38.43
N VAL A 93 15.69 -4.86 37.23
CA VAL A 93 15.09 -6.19 36.98
C VAL A 93 16.14 -7.07 36.30
N LYS A 94 16.46 -8.21 36.92
CA LYS A 94 17.41 -9.17 36.35
C LYS A 94 16.81 -9.90 35.14
N PRO A 95 17.62 -10.36 34.16
CA PRO A 95 17.14 -11.12 33.01
C PRO A 95 16.33 -12.37 33.42
N GLU A 96 16.74 -13.04 34.50
CA GLU A 96 16.09 -14.24 35.04
C GLU A 96 14.67 -13.95 35.53
N GLN A 97 14.43 -12.75 36.07
CA GLN A 97 13.11 -12.33 36.54
C GLN A 97 12.16 -12.04 35.37
N VAL A 98 12.68 -11.53 34.24
CA VAL A 98 11.90 -11.37 33.02
C VAL A 98 11.52 -12.74 32.43
N GLU A 99 12.46 -13.70 32.43
CA GLU A 99 12.19 -15.08 31.99
C GLU A 99 11.16 -15.76 32.90
N GLN A 100 11.33 -15.70 34.23
CA GLN A 100 10.38 -16.25 35.20
C GLN A 100 8.99 -15.61 35.12
N GLY A 101 8.90 -14.28 35.04
CA GLY A 101 7.62 -13.57 34.96
C GLY A 101 6.92 -13.67 33.59
N LEU A 102 7.61 -14.10 32.53
CA LEU A 102 6.98 -14.58 31.29
C LEU A 102 6.51 -16.04 31.41
N ALA A 103 7.25 -16.88 32.13
CA ALA A 103 6.87 -18.27 32.37
C ALA A 103 5.64 -18.40 33.29
N ASP A 104 5.36 -17.41 34.14
CA ASP A 104 4.22 -17.40 35.06
C ASP A 104 2.86 -17.13 34.38
N ASP A 105 1.94 -18.07 34.59
CA ASP A 105 0.55 -18.06 34.13
C ASP A 105 -0.36 -17.14 34.95
N GLN A 106 0.11 -16.66 36.11
CA GLN A 106 -0.59 -15.72 36.98
C GLN A 106 -0.02 -14.28 36.91
N SER A 107 0.89 -13.98 35.98
CA SER A 107 1.55 -12.67 35.94
C SER A 107 0.58 -11.52 35.60
N LEU A 108 0.82 -10.35 36.20
CA LEU A 108 0.07 -9.11 35.88
C LEU A 108 0.22 -8.72 34.40
N LEU A 109 1.37 -9.01 33.79
CA LEU A 109 1.63 -8.85 32.35
C LEU A 109 0.64 -9.66 31.52
N LEU A 110 0.50 -10.96 31.80
CA LEU A 110 -0.39 -11.85 31.06
C LEU A 110 -1.85 -11.41 31.23
N TRP A 111 -2.26 -11.11 32.47
CA TRP A 111 -3.59 -10.56 32.75
C TRP A 111 -3.86 -9.25 32.02
N TRP A 112 -2.90 -8.32 32.00
CA TRP A 112 -3.05 -7.03 31.34
C TRP A 112 -3.24 -7.19 29.83
N LEU A 113 -2.40 -8.00 29.17
CA LEU A 113 -2.47 -8.19 27.72
C LEU A 113 -3.74 -8.94 27.30
N ARG A 114 -4.15 -9.97 28.08
CA ARG A 114 -5.44 -10.68 27.92
C ARG A 114 -6.64 -9.74 28.06
N SER A 115 -6.71 -8.99 29.16
CA SER A 115 -7.83 -8.07 29.46
C SER A 115 -7.96 -6.91 28.47
N ASN A 116 -6.86 -6.55 27.79
CA ASN A 116 -6.82 -5.46 26.81
C ASN A 116 -6.73 -5.93 25.36
N GLY A 117 -7.08 -7.19 25.04
CA GLY A 117 -7.07 -7.73 23.66
C GLY A 117 -7.84 -6.88 22.64
N ARG A 118 -8.89 -6.15 23.07
CA ARG A 118 -9.64 -5.14 22.28
C ARG A 118 -8.95 -3.77 22.24
N TYR A 119 -7.62 -3.75 22.19
CA TYR A 119 -6.74 -2.61 22.45
C TYR A 119 -7.06 -1.31 21.67
N LEU A 120 -7.65 -1.41 20.48
CA LEU A 120 -8.04 -0.25 19.68
C LEU A 120 -9.23 0.54 20.25
N VAL A 121 -10.20 -0.14 20.87
CA VAL A 121 -11.47 0.44 21.36
C VAL A 121 -11.86 -0.22 22.71
N PRO A 122 -11.03 -0.07 23.76
CA PRO A 122 -11.29 -0.67 25.07
C PRO A 122 -12.53 -0.11 25.79
N ALA A 123 -12.88 1.17 25.58
CA ALA A 123 -14.08 1.79 26.16
C ALA A 123 -15.33 1.70 25.26
N GLY A 124 -15.35 0.78 24.29
CA GLY A 124 -16.51 0.55 23.41
C GLY A 124 -16.95 1.80 22.63
N ALA A 125 -18.26 2.05 22.58
CA ALA A 125 -18.86 3.14 21.80
C ALA A 125 -18.29 4.54 22.12
N ARG A 126 -17.82 4.79 23.35
CA ARG A 126 -17.18 6.06 23.73
C ARG A 126 -15.85 6.27 23.01
N ASP A 127 -15.05 5.22 22.89
CA ASP A 127 -13.79 5.24 22.13
C ASP A 127 -14.06 5.34 20.62
N LEU A 128 -15.12 4.71 20.10
CA LEU A 128 -15.54 4.88 18.70
C LEU A 128 -15.85 6.35 18.38
N LEU A 129 -16.60 7.06 19.23
CA LEU A 129 -16.92 8.48 18.99
C LEU A 129 -15.67 9.37 18.93
N GLN A 130 -14.69 9.14 19.83
CA GLN A 130 -13.40 9.84 19.78
C GLN A 130 -12.60 9.50 18.51
N THR A 131 -12.64 8.23 18.09
CA THR A 131 -11.98 7.76 16.85
C THR A 131 -12.61 8.41 15.62
N TRP A 132 -13.95 8.48 15.55
CA TRP A 132 -14.69 9.15 14.48
C TRP A 132 -14.44 10.67 14.45
N ALA A 133 -14.37 11.35 15.60
CA ALA A 133 -14.00 12.75 15.66
C ALA A 133 -12.56 13.00 15.16
N GLY A 134 -11.62 12.12 15.53
CA GLY A 134 -10.25 12.13 15.03
C GLY A 134 -10.18 11.90 13.51
N GLN A 135 -10.95 10.95 13.00
CA GLN A 135 -11.01 10.65 11.56
C GLN A 135 -11.68 11.78 10.77
N LEU A 136 -12.78 12.35 11.26
CA LEU A 136 -13.45 13.49 10.63
C LEU A 136 -12.51 14.69 10.52
N ARG A 137 -11.74 14.99 11.58
CA ARG A 137 -10.70 16.01 11.56
C ARG A 137 -9.61 15.71 10.52
N GLY A 138 -9.14 14.45 10.43
CA GLY A 138 -8.15 14.02 9.45
C GLY A 138 -8.65 14.09 8.00
N PHE A 139 -9.90 13.68 7.77
CA PHE A 139 -10.61 13.80 6.50
C PHE A 139 -10.74 15.27 6.07
N ILE A 140 -11.29 16.14 6.93
CA ILE A 140 -11.44 17.58 6.63
C ILE A 140 -10.08 18.22 6.30
N ALA A 141 -9.04 17.94 7.10
CA ALA A 141 -7.70 18.48 6.85
C ALA A 141 -7.10 17.99 5.51
N THR A 142 -7.38 16.75 5.11
CA THR A 142 -6.89 16.18 3.85
C THR A 142 -7.70 16.69 2.65
N GLN A 143 -9.02 16.81 2.79
CA GLN A 143 -9.89 17.43 1.78
C GLN A 143 -9.57 18.92 1.57
N PHE A 144 -9.16 19.64 2.61
CA PHE A 144 -8.70 21.04 2.49
C PHE A 144 -7.40 21.14 1.66
N GLU A 145 -6.40 20.30 1.93
CA GLU A 145 -5.15 20.26 1.16
C GLU A 145 -5.41 19.89 -0.31
N VAL A 146 -6.29 18.91 -0.57
CA VAL A 146 -6.69 18.48 -1.91
C VAL A 146 -7.48 19.56 -2.64
N THR A 147 -8.42 20.23 -1.96
CA THR A 147 -9.18 21.37 -2.51
C THR A 147 -8.23 22.50 -2.91
N THR A 148 -7.25 22.83 -2.06
CA THR A 148 -6.24 23.87 -2.35
C THR A 148 -5.38 23.51 -3.57
N LEU A 149 -4.95 22.25 -3.68
CA LEU A 149 -4.22 21.73 -4.84
C LEU A 149 -5.06 21.75 -6.13
N ALA A 150 -6.32 21.30 -6.05
CA ALA A 150 -7.23 21.27 -7.19
C ALA A 150 -7.63 22.68 -7.65
N ALA A 151 -7.85 23.61 -6.72
CA ALA A 151 -8.14 25.01 -7.01
C ALA A 151 -6.98 25.70 -7.74
N LEU A 152 -5.73 25.45 -7.33
CA LEU A 152 -4.56 26.00 -8.05
C LEU A 152 -4.34 25.36 -9.41
N LEU A 153 -4.56 24.05 -9.55
CA LEU A 153 -4.54 23.38 -10.86
C LEU A 153 -5.62 23.98 -11.78
N ALA A 154 -6.83 24.19 -11.26
CA ALA A 154 -7.91 24.86 -11.97
C ALA A 154 -7.55 26.31 -12.34
N CYS A 155 -6.91 27.07 -11.44
CA CYS A 155 -6.44 28.43 -11.73
C CYS A 155 -5.46 28.46 -12.91
N LEU A 156 -4.56 27.47 -13.02
CA LEU A 156 -3.63 27.32 -14.14
C LEU A 156 -4.34 26.91 -15.44
N ILE A 157 -5.37 26.06 -15.37
CA ILE A 157 -6.15 25.66 -16.55
C ILE A 157 -7.04 26.81 -17.07
N VAL A 158 -7.55 27.65 -16.17
CA VAL A 158 -8.38 28.82 -16.46
C VAL A 158 -7.59 30.03 -16.98
N LEU A 159 -6.30 30.17 -16.60
CA LEU A 159 -5.48 31.34 -16.91
C LEU A 159 -5.46 31.77 -18.40
N PRO A 160 -5.42 30.87 -19.41
CA PRO A 160 -5.48 31.28 -20.82
C PRO A 160 -6.77 32.00 -21.18
N HIS A 161 -7.92 31.62 -20.63
CA HIS A 161 -9.20 32.28 -20.90
C HIS A 161 -9.21 33.72 -20.38
N LEU A 162 -8.59 33.97 -19.21
CA LEU A 162 -8.39 35.33 -18.65
C LEU A 162 -7.41 36.18 -19.46
N LEU A 163 -6.48 35.54 -20.16
CA LEU A 163 -5.55 36.17 -21.12
C LEU A 163 -6.18 36.35 -22.52
N GLY A 164 -7.47 36.01 -22.70
CA GLY A 164 -8.22 36.21 -23.95
C GLY A 164 -8.31 34.99 -24.88
N TYR A 165 -7.73 33.85 -24.53
CA TYR A 165 -7.76 32.63 -25.34
C TYR A 165 -9.07 31.83 -25.16
N GLY A 166 -10.22 32.40 -25.53
CA GLY A 166 -11.53 31.76 -25.33
C GLY A 166 -12.68 32.17 -26.28
N GLY A 167 -12.41 32.85 -27.40
CA GLY A 167 -13.44 33.22 -28.39
C GLY A 167 -13.68 32.16 -29.49
N ASP A 168 -14.29 32.57 -30.61
CA ASP A 168 -14.57 31.81 -31.86
C ASP A 168 -13.47 30.84 -32.34
N ALA A 169 -12.21 31.06 -31.94
CA ALA A 169 -11.04 30.28 -32.35
C ALA A 169 -10.79 29.00 -31.51
N GLY A 170 -11.52 28.81 -30.40
CA GLY A 170 -11.39 27.64 -29.53
C GLY A 170 -10.32 27.76 -28.43
N SER A 171 -10.31 26.79 -27.51
CA SER A 171 -9.48 26.82 -26.31
C SER A 171 -7.97 26.66 -26.59
N PHE A 172 -7.16 27.43 -25.84
CA PHE A 172 -5.70 27.43 -25.86
C PHE A 172 -5.08 26.03 -25.84
N TRP A 173 -5.64 25.11 -25.05
CA TRP A 173 -5.06 23.77 -24.85
C TRP A 173 -4.96 22.98 -26.14
N TRP A 174 -5.93 23.11 -27.05
CA TRP A 174 -5.91 22.47 -28.37
C TRP A 174 -4.85 23.10 -29.28
N LEU A 175 -4.76 24.44 -29.32
CA LEU A 175 -3.72 25.16 -30.07
C LEU A 175 -2.31 24.78 -29.59
N ALA A 176 -2.14 24.64 -28.27
CA ALA A 176 -0.87 24.24 -27.66
C ALA A 176 -0.43 22.81 -28.05
N THR A 177 -1.34 21.89 -28.38
CA THR A 177 -0.96 20.52 -28.84
C THR A 177 -0.14 20.53 -30.13
N LEU A 178 -0.31 21.54 -30.99
CA LEU A 178 0.29 21.57 -32.32
C LEU A 178 1.82 21.56 -32.27
N LEU A 179 2.43 22.22 -31.28
CA LEU A 179 3.89 22.25 -31.14
C LEU A 179 4.46 20.88 -30.71
N PRO A 180 3.96 20.19 -29.66
CA PRO A 180 4.36 18.82 -29.37
C PRO A 180 4.01 17.81 -30.47
N VAL A 181 2.93 17.98 -31.24
CA VAL A 181 2.65 17.15 -32.43
C VAL A 181 3.71 17.37 -33.51
N TRP A 182 4.03 18.63 -33.84
CA TRP A 182 5.09 18.97 -34.79
C TRP A 182 6.45 18.40 -34.35
N LEU A 183 6.79 18.53 -33.06
CA LEU A 183 8.01 17.97 -32.48
C LEU A 183 8.01 16.43 -32.52
N ALA A 184 6.87 15.76 -32.30
CA ALA A 184 6.78 14.31 -32.45
C ALA A 184 7.06 13.87 -33.89
N VAL A 185 6.47 14.55 -34.90
CA VAL A 185 6.77 14.28 -36.32
C VAL A 185 8.25 14.54 -36.61
N PHE A 186 8.80 15.69 -36.20
CA PHE A 186 10.22 16.02 -36.35
C PHE A 186 11.13 14.94 -35.76
N MET A 187 10.88 14.47 -34.54
CA MET A 187 11.70 13.45 -33.86
C MET A 187 11.58 12.05 -34.48
N ALA A 188 10.39 11.66 -34.95
CA ALA A 188 10.20 10.41 -35.69
C ALA A 188 10.96 10.42 -37.03
N PHE A 189 10.95 11.56 -37.71
CA PHE A 189 11.67 11.72 -38.98
C PHE A 189 13.19 11.92 -38.80
N THR A 190 13.70 12.61 -37.77
CA THR A 190 15.16 12.63 -37.48
C THR A 190 15.68 11.25 -37.14
N TYR A 191 14.90 10.40 -36.48
CA TYR A 191 15.22 8.98 -36.27
C TYR A 191 15.41 8.24 -37.61
N TRP A 192 14.52 8.45 -38.60
CA TRP A 192 14.62 7.80 -39.92
C TRP A 192 15.75 8.32 -40.83
N TRP A 193 16.25 9.54 -40.62
CA TRP A 193 17.52 10.00 -41.25
C TRP A 193 18.78 9.71 -40.44
N SER A 194 18.64 9.20 -39.22
CA SER A 194 19.74 8.62 -38.44
C SER A 194 20.09 7.23 -38.98
N ARG A 195 20.42 7.14 -40.28
CA ARG A 195 20.84 5.93 -40.99
C ARG A 195 22.32 5.63 -40.73
N ASP A 196 22.71 4.37 -40.89
CA ASP A 196 24.12 4.02 -40.85
C ASP A 196 24.80 4.43 -42.17
N PRO A 197 26.14 4.70 -42.19
CA PRO A 197 26.78 5.34 -43.34
C PRO A 197 26.73 4.57 -44.67
N GLN A 198 26.27 3.32 -44.64
CA GLN A 198 26.21 2.41 -45.79
C GLN A 198 24.83 2.44 -46.49
N ASP A 199 23.76 2.93 -45.85
CA ASP A 199 22.38 2.97 -46.39
C ASP A 199 22.10 4.19 -47.30
N GLY A 200 23.12 4.59 -48.08
CA GLY A 200 23.16 5.88 -48.78
C GLY A 200 22.29 5.97 -50.04
N THR A 201 21.02 6.33 -49.92
CA THR A 201 20.17 6.76 -51.07
C THR A 201 19.77 8.23 -50.95
N VAL A 202 20.73 9.14 -51.20
CA VAL A 202 20.55 10.61 -51.14
C VAL A 202 19.39 11.07 -52.05
N PHE A 203 19.20 10.42 -53.20
CA PHE A 203 18.09 10.69 -54.12
C PHE A 203 16.72 10.50 -53.46
N ASN A 204 16.51 9.42 -52.70
CA ASN A 204 15.25 9.15 -52.02
C ASN A 204 14.97 10.22 -50.95
N ASP A 205 15.99 10.63 -50.19
CA ASP A 205 15.85 11.72 -49.21
C ASP A 205 15.49 13.05 -49.89
N LEU A 206 16.11 13.35 -51.03
CA LEU A 206 15.82 14.55 -51.82
C LEU A 206 14.37 14.52 -52.33
N VAL A 207 13.92 13.41 -52.90
CA VAL A 207 12.53 13.23 -53.37
C VAL A 207 11.53 13.36 -52.22
N THR A 208 11.79 12.76 -51.05
CA THR A 208 10.92 12.92 -49.87
C THR A 208 10.89 14.37 -49.37
N CYS A 209 12.03 15.06 -49.31
CA CYS A 209 12.08 16.45 -48.87
C CYS A 209 11.41 17.40 -49.86
N ILE A 210 11.62 17.23 -51.17
CA ILE A 210 11.00 18.06 -52.21
C ILE A 210 9.49 17.83 -52.26
N SER A 211 9.02 16.58 -52.30
CA SER A 211 7.58 16.28 -52.35
C SER A 211 6.83 16.81 -51.14
N THR A 212 7.34 16.58 -49.91
CA THR A 212 6.71 17.12 -48.70
C THR A 212 6.78 18.64 -48.61
N ALA A 213 7.88 19.27 -49.05
CA ALA A 213 7.97 20.73 -49.12
C ALA A 213 7.00 21.34 -50.15
N LEU A 214 6.86 20.74 -51.35
CA LEU A 214 5.94 21.21 -52.38
C LEU A 214 4.47 21.07 -51.93
N ILE A 215 4.11 19.95 -51.30
CA ILE A 215 2.76 19.77 -50.72
C ILE A 215 2.54 20.78 -49.58
N ALA A 216 3.51 20.99 -48.69
CA ALA A 216 3.41 21.99 -47.63
C ALA A 216 3.19 23.41 -48.19
N VAL A 217 4.00 23.83 -49.16
CA VAL A 217 3.87 25.14 -49.82
C VAL A 217 2.52 25.29 -50.53
N TYR A 218 2.04 24.25 -51.23
CA TYR A 218 0.73 24.25 -51.87
C TYR A 218 -0.42 24.40 -50.85
N LEU A 219 -0.39 23.68 -49.73
CA LEU A 219 -1.42 23.77 -48.68
C LEU A 219 -1.39 25.14 -47.98
N LEU A 220 -0.21 25.72 -47.74
CA LEU A 220 -0.05 27.07 -47.17
C LEU A 220 -0.52 28.16 -48.15
N TRP A 221 -0.19 28.04 -49.44
CA TRP A 221 -0.71 28.93 -50.48
C TRP A 221 -2.23 28.81 -50.62
N ARG A 222 -2.79 27.60 -50.51
CA ARG A 222 -4.24 27.38 -50.52
C ARG A 222 -4.92 27.96 -49.28
N HIS A 223 -4.30 27.87 -48.10
CA HIS A 223 -4.78 28.55 -46.89
C HIS A 223 -4.89 30.07 -47.06
N ILE A 224 -3.94 30.70 -47.78
CA ILE A 224 -3.94 32.15 -48.04
C ILE A 224 -5.00 32.53 -49.09
N THR A 225 -5.16 31.73 -50.15
CA THR A 225 -6.03 32.04 -51.30
C THR A 225 -7.49 31.60 -51.16
N MET A 226 -7.84 30.83 -50.12
CA MET A 226 -9.20 30.35 -49.86
C MET A 226 -10.03 31.42 -49.11
N PRO A 227 -11.34 31.59 -49.42
CA PRO A 227 -12.17 32.67 -48.86
C PRO A 227 -12.42 32.52 -47.35
N ALA A 228 -12.74 33.65 -46.70
CA ALA A 228 -12.75 33.80 -45.23
C ALA A 228 -13.98 33.21 -44.51
N ASP A 229 -15.01 32.83 -45.27
CA ASP A 229 -16.17 32.04 -44.84
C ASP A 229 -15.77 30.61 -44.44
N MET A 230 -14.89 29.95 -45.20
CA MET A 230 -14.45 28.58 -44.96
C MET A 230 -13.39 28.44 -43.86
N ARG A 231 -13.62 29.07 -42.69
CA ARG A 231 -12.70 29.14 -41.54
C ARG A 231 -12.06 27.79 -41.19
N HIS A 232 -12.87 26.74 -41.03
CA HIS A 232 -12.42 25.39 -40.66
C HIS A 232 -11.54 24.71 -41.72
N GLY A 233 -11.86 24.90 -43.01
CA GLY A 233 -11.04 24.37 -44.10
C GLY A 233 -9.67 25.06 -44.14
N ARG A 234 -9.65 26.38 -43.94
CA ARG A 234 -8.41 27.17 -43.89
C ARG A 234 -7.52 26.78 -42.73
N THR A 235 -8.03 26.59 -41.51
CA THR A 235 -7.19 26.19 -40.37
C THR A 235 -6.63 24.78 -40.54
N ALA A 236 -7.39 23.83 -41.08
CA ALA A 236 -6.89 22.48 -41.37
C ALA A 236 -5.73 22.49 -42.38
N LEU A 237 -5.85 23.26 -43.48
CA LEU A 237 -4.79 23.40 -44.50
C LEU A 237 -3.50 23.98 -43.91
N LEU A 238 -3.61 25.00 -43.05
CA LEU A 238 -2.48 25.62 -42.36
C LEU A 238 -1.76 24.61 -41.46
N VAL A 239 -2.50 23.88 -40.62
CA VAL A 239 -1.94 22.91 -39.67
C VAL A 239 -1.20 21.79 -40.40
N ILE A 240 -1.81 21.20 -41.44
CA ILE A 240 -1.18 20.12 -42.21
C ILE A 240 0.06 20.64 -42.95
N GLY A 241 0.00 21.83 -43.55
CA GLY A 241 1.14 22.46 -44.21
C GLY A 241 2.34 22.68 -43.27
N VAL A 242 2.10 23.23 -42.07
CA VAL A 242 3.16 23.46 -41.06
C VAL A 242 3.74 22.13 -40.55
N ILE A 243 2.92 21.10 -40.33
CA ILE A 243 3.38 19.77 -39.89
C ILE A 243 4.27 19.11 -40.95
N LEU A 244 3.93 19.22 -42.24
CA LEU A 244 4.75 18.65 -43.33
C LEU A 244 6.14 19.30 -43.43
N LEU A 245 6.30 20.57 -43.06
CA LEU A 245 7.61 21.22 -43.01
C LEU A 245 8.58 20.60 -41.97
N ALA A 246 8.08 19.85 -40.98
CA ALA A 246 8.94 19.12 -40.05
C ALA A 246 9.88 18.14 -40.77
N VAL A 247 9.44 17.57 -41.89
CA VAL A 247 10.18 16.60 -42.71
C VAL A 247 11.49 17.20 -43.26
N PRO A 248 11.50 18.18 -44.18
CA PRO A 248 12.75 18.73 -44.70
C PRO A 248 13.62 19.41 -43.62
N LEU A 249 13.01 19.98 -42.57
CA LEU A 249 13.75 20.61 -41.47
C LEU A 249 14.51 19.60 -40.60
N ALA A 250 13.94 18.43 -40.32
CA ALA A 250 14.63 17.35 -39.63
C ALA A 250 15.77 16.74 -40.48
N ARG A 251 15.66 16.74 -41.82
CA ARG A 251 16.78 16.38 -42.70
C ARG A 251 17.90 17.42 -42.65
N LEU A 252 17.57 18.71 -42.73
CA LEU A 252 18.53 19.82 -42.59
C LEU A 252 19.27 19.77 -41.24
N TRP A 253 18.55 19.47 -40.15
CA TRP A 253 19.10 19.30 -38.82
C TRP A 253 20.16 18.18 -38.76
N MET A 254 19.85 17.01 -39.34
CA MET A 254 20.79 15.90 -39.41
C MET A 254 22.02 16.21 -40.28
N LEU A 255 21.89 16.99 -41.35
CA LEU A 255 23.02 17.40 -42.19
C LEU A 255 23.98 18.39 -41.48
N ARG A 256 23.51 19.13 -40.47
CA ARG A 256 24.33 20.07 -39.68
C ARG A 256 25.03 19.43 -38.48
N ARG A 257 24.73 18.17 -38.15
CA ARG A 257 25.13 17.52 -36.89
C ARG A 257 26.09 16.36 -37.14
N ARG A 258 27.22 16.31 -36.42
CA ARG A 258 28.10 15.13 -36.42
C ARG A 258 27.37 13.97 -35.73
N ALA A 259 26.87 13.03 -36.52
CA ALA A 259 25.97 11.98 -36.06
C ALA A 259 26.73 10.76 -35.49
N SER A 260 26.12 10.11 -34.50
CA SER A 260 26.41 8.74 -34.10
C SER A 260 25.10 7.96 -34.23
N PRO A 261 24.85 7.22 -35.32
CA PRO A 261 23.51 6.77 -35.69
C PRO A 261 22.77 6.00 -34.59
N ALA A 262 23.47 5.13 -33.85
CA ALA A 262 22.91 4.41 -32.71
C ALA A 262 22.54 5.33 -31.53
N GLN A 263 23.42 6.27 -31.14
CA GLN A 263 23.12 7.20 -30.04
C GLN A 263 22.00 8.17 -30.42
N ASP A 264 21.97 8.64 -31.66
CA ASP A 264 20.99 9.60 -32.13
C ASP A 264 19.61 8.97 -32.34
N ARG A 265 19.53 7.70 -32.78
CA ARG A 265 18.29 6.89 -32.70
C ARG A 265 17.72 6.91 -31.28
N VAL A 266 18.51 6.53 -30.27
CA VAL A 266 18.06 6.52 -28.86
C VAL A 266 17.61 7.92 -28.39
N ARG A 267 18.39 8.98 -28.68
CA ARG A 267 18.03 10.37 -28.33
C ARG A 267 16.69 10.79 -28.93
N TYR A 268 16.45 10.51 -30.21
CA TYR A 268 15.21 10.89 -30.88
C TYR A 268 14.02 10.02 -30.47
N THR A 269 14.22 8.74 -30.11
CA THR A 269 13.17 7.92 -29.48
C THR A 269 12.75 8.46 -28.11
N VAL A 270 13.71 8.92 -27.28
CA VAL A 270 13.42 9.58 -26.00
C VAL A 270 12.73 10.95 -26.22
N GLY A 271 13.18 11.71 -27.21
CA GLY A 271 12.54 12.97 -27.64
C GLY A 271 11.09 12.77 -28.09
N LEU A 272 10.84 11.78 -28.95
CA LEU A 272 9.51 11.37 -29.41
C LEU A 272 8.61 10.93 -28.24
N SER A 273 9.11 10.07 -27.35
CA SER A 273 8.38 9.67 -26.13
C SER A 273 8.00 10.87 -25.26
N THR A 274 8.89 11.85 -25.17
CA THR A 274 8.66 13.09 -24.42
C THR A 274 7.62 13.99 -25.09
N ALA A 275 7.72 14.18 -26.41
CA ALA A 275 6.74 14.93 -27.19
C ALA A 275 5.33 14.31 -27.09
N LEU A 276 5.21 12.98 -27.24
CA LEU A 276 3.94 12.27 -27.12
C LEU A 276 3.31 12.36 -25.72
N LYS A 277 4.13 12.40 -24.64
CA LYS A 277 3.63 12.68 -23.28
C LYS A 277 3.02 14.07 -23.16
N TYR A 278 3.65 15.09 -23.78
CA TYR A 278 3.08 16.44 -23.81
C TYR A 278 1.83 16.55 -24.68
N VAL A 279 1.76 15.83 -25.81
CA VAL A 279 0.53 15.72 -26.61
C VAL A 279 -0.60 15.14 -25.75
N LEU A 280 -0.38 13.99 -25.09
CA LEU A 280 -1.39 13.36 -24.24
C LEU A 280 -1.82 14.25 -23.07
N LEU A 281 -0.88 14.95 -22.43
CA LEU A 281 -1.17 15.89 -21.34
C LEU A 281 -2.03 17.06 -21.82
N LEU A 282 -1.68 17.70 -22.93
CA LEU A 282 -2.42 18.86 -23.45
C LEU A 282 -3.81 18.46 -23.99
N LEU A 283 -3.94 17.29 -24.61
CA LEU A 283 -5.24 16.72 -24.97
C LEU A 283 -6.11 16.45 -23.73
N ALA A 284 -5.53 15.93 -22.65
CA ALA A 284 -6.26 15.71 -21.39
C ALA A 284 -6.68 17.02 -20.71
N LEU A 285 -5.83 18.06 -20.75
CA LEU A 285 -6.17 19.39 -20.23
C LEU A 285 -7.26 20.07 -21.09
N GLY A 286 -7.17 19.98 -22.42
CA GLY A 286 -8.20 20.51 -23.32
C GLY A 286 -9.54 19.79 -23.21
N ALA A 287 -9.52 18.46 -23.02
CA ALA A 287 -10.74 17.69 -22.76
C ALA A 287 -11.36 18.02 -21.39
N ALA A 288 -10.54 18.22 -20.35
CA ALA A 288 -11.01 18.64 -19.04
C ALA A 288 -11.62 20.06 -19.08
N ASP A 289 -10.95 21.00 -19.74
CA ASP A 289 -11.39 22.39 -19.96
C ASP A 289 -12.71 22.48 -20.74
N LEU A 290 -12.84 21.71 -21.82
CA LEU A 290 -14.08 21.61 -22.60
C LEU A 290 -15.24 21.03 -21.77
N LEU A 291 -14.97 19.96 -21.02
CA LEU A 291 -15.99 19.30 -20.21
C LEU A 291 -16.39 20.11 -18.98
N SER A 292 -15.47 20.88 -18.39
CA SER A 292 -15.77 21.77 -17.27
C SER A 292 -16.59 22.99 -17.70
N TRP A 293 -16.35 23.52 -18.91
CA TRP A 293 -17.20 24.59 -19.48
C TRP A 293 -18.63 24.09 -19.70
N TYR A 294 -18.80 22.87 -20.24
CA TYR A 294 -20.10 22.23 -20.36
C TYR A 294 -20.80 22.05 -18.99
N LEU A 295 -20.08 21.61 -17.96
CA LEU A 295 -20.66 21.44 -16.63
C LEU A 295 -20.98 22.77 -15.93
N ALA A 296 -20.16 23.81 -16.12
CA ALA A 296 -20.41 25.16 -15.61
C ALA A 296 -21.67 25.77 -16.25
N ASP A 297 -21.85 25.59 -17.57
CA ASP A 297 -23.04 26.03 -18.30
C ASP A 297 -24.33 25.35 -17.81
N GLN A 298 -24.29 24.02 -17.60
CA GLN A 298 -25.43 23.27 -17.06
C GLN A 298 -25.84 23.70 -15.64
N VAL A 299 -24.89 24.22 -14.84
CA VAL A 299 -25.18 24.84 -13.53
C VAL A 299 -25.71 26.27 -13.69
N GLY A 300 -25.15 27.07 -14.60
CA GLY A 300 -25.55 28.46 -14.83
C GLY A 300 -26.93 28.63 -15.46
N ASN A 301 -27.33 27.72 -16.35
CA ASN A 301 -28.58 27.80 -17.11
C ASN A 301 -29.80 27.20 -16.39
N GLY A 302 -29.69 26.91 -15.08
CA GLY A 302 -30.86 26.66 -14.23
C GLY A 302 -31.64 25.38 -14.50
N SER A 303 -31.00 24.37 -15.12
CA SER A 303 -31.57 23.02 -15.25
C SER A 303 -32.03 22.50 -13.87
N PRO A 304 -33.19 21.81 -13.75
CA PRO A 304 -33.62 21.27 -12.46
C PRO A 304 -32.62 20.27 -11.86
N HIS A 305 -31.76 19.67 -12.70
CA HIS A 305 -30.66 18.80 -12.28
C HIS A 305 -29.39 19.55 -11.85
N GLY A 306 -29.27 20.86 -12.08
CA GLY A 306 -28.14 21.69 -11.61
C GLY A 306 -28.02 21.71 -10.07
N SER A 307 -29.17 21.58 -9.38
CA SER A 307 -29.27 21.37 -7.92
C SER A 307 -28.50 20.14 -7.41
N VAL A 308 -28.23 19.17 -8.28
CA VAL A 308 -27.44 17.98 -7.95
C VAL A 308 -25.94 18.34 -7.90
N LEU A 309 -25.40 19.21 -8.76
CA LEU A 309 -23.98 19.60 -8.64
C LEU A 309 -23.70 20.44 -7.39
N THR A 310 -24.68 21.20 -6.89
CA THR A 310 -24.53 22.02 -5.67
C THR A 310 -24.67 21.17 -4.41
N THR A 311 -23.54 20.66 -3.91
CA THR A 311 -23.32 19.85 -2.68
C THR A 311 -24.12 18.54 -2.54
N ALA A 312 -25.44 18.54 -2.77
CA ALA A 312 -26.31 17.39 -2.63
C ALA A 312 -25.85 16.17 -3.45
N GLY A 313 -25.39 16.37 -4.69
CA GLY A 313 -24.86 15.33 -5.55
C GLY A 313 -23.38 15.01 -5.36
N LEU A 314 -22.59 15.86 -4.71
CA LEU A 314 -21.27 15.44 -4.22
C LEU A 314 -21.46 14.42 -3.07
N THR A 315 -22.37 14.72 -2.15
CA THR A 315 -22.83 13.79 -1.11
C THR A 315 -23.48 12.57 -1.74
N ALA A 316 -24.39 12.71 -2.71
CA ALA A 316 -25.05 11.57 -3.34
C ALA A 316 -24.11 10.75 -4.24
N MET A 317 -23.03 11.32 -4.81
CA MET A 317 -22.02 10.56 -5.54
C MET A 317 -21.09 9.79 -4.61
N LEU A 318 -20.66 10.39 -3.49
CA LEU A 318 -19.92 9.67 -2.44
C LEU A 318 -20.79 8.58 -1.79
N VAL A 319 -22.05 8.87 -1.51
CA VAL A 319 -23.05 7.93 -0.98
C VAL A 319 -23.45 6.88 -2.03
N ALA A 320 -23.49 7.19 -3.33
CA ALA A 320 -23.74 6.20 -4.39
C ALA A 320 -22.52 5.30 -4.59
N VAL A 321 -21.30 5.84 -4.62
CA VAL A 321 -20.08 5.02 -4.63
C VAL A 321 -20.07 4.09 -3.42
N ALA A 322 -20.37 4.58 -2.21
CA ALA A 322 -20.51 3.73 -1.03
C ALA A 322 -21.65 2.70 -1.15
N ARG A 323 -22.87 3.11 -1.53
CA ARG A 323 -24.06 2.25 -1.65
C ARG A 323 -24.05 1.29 -2.83
N PHE A 324 -23.19 1.47 -3.83
CA PHE A 324 -22.97 0.47 -4.89
C PHE A 324 -21.76 -0.41 -4.61
N THR A 325 -20.62 0.16 -4.18
CA THR A 325 -19.43 -0.67 -3.89
C THR A 325 -19.63 -1.61 -2.71
N LEU A 326 -20.20 -1.15 -1.59
CA LEU A 326 -20.31 -1.97 -0.37
C LEU A 326 -21.28 -3.17 -0.54
N PRO A 327 -22.47 -3.01 -1.15
CA PRO A 327 -23.37 -4.16 -1.37
C PRO A 327 -22.92 -5.07 -2.53
N MET A 328 -22.25 -4.55 -3.57
CA MET A 328 -21.65 -5.43 -4.58
C MET A 328 -20.50 -6.26 -3.99
N LEU A 329 -19.66 -5.66 -3.15
CA LEU A 329 -18.62 -6.34 -2.37
C LEU A 329 -19.19 -7.50 -1.55
N GLN A 330 -20.21 -7.23 -0.73
CA GLN A 330 -20.77 -8.23 0.19
C GLN A 330 -21.64 -9.29 -0.53
N SER A 331 -22.43 -8.90 -1.54
CA SER A 331 -23.33 -9.85 -2.22
C SER A 331 -22.66 -10.75 -3.26
N GLN A 332 -21.46 -10.40 -3.74
CA GLN A 332 -20.69 -11.27 -4.64
C GLN A 332 -19.78 -12.28 -3.92
N ALA A 333 -19.39 -12.02 -2.67
CA ALA A 333 -18.58 -12.94 -1.87
C ALA A 333 -19.23 -14.34 -1.71
N ASN A 334 -20.56 -14.43 -1.72
CA ASN A 334 -21.32 -15.68 -1.59
C ASN A 334 -21.94 -16.21 -2.90
N LYS A 335 -21.64 -15.63 -4.08
CA LYS A 335 -22.21 -16.08 -5.37
C LYS A 335 -21.16 -16.70 -6.28
N LYS A 336 -21.20 -18.03 -6.43
CA LYS A 336 -20.31 -18.90 -7.24
C LYS A 336 -20.36 -18.67 -8.78
N GLY A 337 -20.55 -17.44 -9.26
CA GLY A 337 -20.76 -17.14 -10.68
C GLY A 337 -20.13 -15.86 -11.23
N VAL A 338 -19.66 -14.92 -10.38
CA VAL A 338 -19.00 -13.66 -10.83
C VAL A 338 -17.54 -13.59 -10.36
N ALA A 339 -16.97 -14.74 -9.97
CA ALA A 339 -15.64 -14.87 -9.41
C ALA A 339 -14.52 -14.79 -10.49
N GLN A 340 -14.23 -13.59 -11.00
CA GLN A 340 -12.96 -13.32 -11.70
C GLN A 340 -12.51 -11.87 -11.86
N LEU A 341 -13.33 -10.85 -11.58
CA LEU A 341 -12.82 -9.46 -11.52
C LEU A 341 -12.04 -9.26 -10.20
N PRO A 342 -10.72 -9.01 -10.24
CA PRO A 342 -9.96 -8.83 -9.01
C PRO A 342 -10.33 -7.49 -8.37
N LEU A 343 -10.81 -7.52 -7.13
CA LEU A 343 -11.28 -6.34 -6.40
C LEU A 343 -10.26 -5.19 -6.40
N ALA A 344 -8.97 -5.50 -6.28
CA ALA A 344 -7.89 -4.50 -6.34
C ALA A 344 -7.86 -3.69 -7.66
N LEU A 345 -8.29 -4.28 -8.79
CA LEU A 345 -8.43 -3.57 -10.06
C LEU A 345 -9.64 -2.63 -10.03
N LEU A 346 -10.79 -3.08 -9.53
CA LEU A 346 -11.99 -2.25 -9.42
C LEU A 346 -11.72 -1.05 -8.50
N ALA A 347 -11.15 -1.28 -7.31
CA ALA A 347 -10.75 -0.21 -6.39
C ALA A 347 -9.73 0.76 -7.02
N ASN A 348 -8.78 0.26 -7.81
CA ASN A 348 -7.85 1.12 -8.55
C ASN A 348 -8.55 1.96 -9.62
N LEU A 349 -9.51 1.40 -10.37
CA LEU A 349 -10.29 2.16 -11.36
C LEU A 349 -11.18 3.21 -10.68
N CYS A 350 -11.87 2.86 -9.59
CA CYS A 350 -12.69 3.80 -8.81
C CYS A 350 -11.86 4.96 -8.25
N GLY A 351 -10.65 4.72 -7.75
CA GLY A 351 -9.78 5.79 -7.23
C GLY A 351 -9.24 6.73 -8.30
N LEU A 352 -8.89 6.20 -9.48
CA LEU A 352 -8.49 7.02 -10.63
C LEU A 352 -9.65 7.87 -11.16
N LEU A 353 -10.85 7.28 -11.26
CA LEU A 353 -12.08 7.99 -11.61
C LEU A 353 -12.41 9.08 -10.59
N LEU A 354 -12.25 8.81 -9.29
CA LEU A 354 -12.49 9.79 -8.22
C LEU A 354 -11.55 11.01 -8.32
N ILE A 355 -10.26 10.80 -8.63
CA ILE A 355 -9.34 11.93 -8.91
C ILE A 355 -9.85 12.75 -10.11
N ALA A 356 -10.20 12.09 -11.22
CA ALA A 356 -10.63 12.76 -12.43
C ALA A 356 -11.91 13.59 -12.21
N LEU A 357 -12.92 13.01 -11.54
CA LEU A 357 -14.17 13.68 -11.20
C LEU A 357 -13.97 14.83 -10.21
N LEU A 358 -13.08 14.68 -9.22
CA LEU A 358 -12.78 15.74 -8.24
C LEU A 358 -12.03 16.92 -8.87
N ALA A 359 -11.07 16.65 -9.76
CA ALA A 359 -10.37 17.69 -10.52
C ALA A 359 -11.33 18.43 -11.46
N LEU A 360 -12.18 17.69 -12.17
CA LEU A 360 -13.22 18.23 -13.06
C LEU A 360 -14.24 19.09 -12.28
N PHE A 361 -14.68 18.63 -11.10
CA PHE A 361 -15.58 19.38 -10.23
C PHE A 361 -14.99 20.74 -9.83
N TRP A 362 -13.77 20.76 -9.29
CA TRP A 362 -13.13 22.02 -8.87
C TRP A 362 -12.81 22.95 -10.04
N LEU A 363 -12.49 22.40 -11.21
CA LEU A 363 -12.32 23.19 -12.44
C LEU A 363 -13.64 23.83 -12.91
N SER A 364 -14.72 23.05 -12.93
CA SER A 364 -16.06 23.54 -13.33
C SER A 364 -16.58 24.60 -12.35
N ALA A 365 -16.40 24.37 -11.04
CA ALA A 365 -16.76 25.32 -9.99
C ALA A 365 -15.97 26.63 -10.11
N LEU A 366 -14.67 26.57 -10.44
CA LEU A 366 -13.86 27.77 -10.66
C LEU A 366 -14.27 28.51 -11.93
N GLN A 367 -14.50 27.83 -13.06
CA GLN A 367 -14.98 28.47 -14.30
C GLN A 367 -16.33 29.14 -14.09
N TYR A 368 -17.28 28.45 -13.43
CA TYR A 368 -18.56 29.04 -13.05
C TYR A 368 -18.37 30.28 -12.17
N PHE A 369 -17.57 30.21 -11.11
CA PHE A 369 -17.32 31.34 -10.21
C PHE A 369 -16.66 32.52 -10.93
N VAL A 370 -15.61 32.28 -11.73
CA VAL A 370 -14.85 33.32 -12.41
C VAL A 370 -15.70 34.01 -13.49
N PHE A 371 -16.38 33.26 -14.37
CA PHE A 371 -17.01 33.81 -15.57
C PHE A 371 -18.54 33.92 -15.55
N MET A 372 -19.24 33.02 -14.86
CA MET A 372 -20.72 32.91 -14.94
C MET A 372 -21.46 33.45 -13.71
N ALA A 373 -20.83 33.47 -12.54
CA ALA A 373 -21.45 33.99 -11.32
C ALA A 373 -21.81 35.48 -11.47
N ARG A 374 -22.95 35.87 -10.88
CA ARG A 374 -23.46 37.27 -10.91
C ARG A 374 -23.08 38.09 -9.67
N VAL A 375 -22.20 37.57 -8.82
CA VAL A 375 -21.69 38.21 -7.59
C VAL A 375 -20.48 39.08 -7.92
N SER A 376 -20.44 40.36 -7.53
CA SER A 376 -19.25 41.19 -7.79
C SER A 376 -18.07 40.79 -6.90
N ALA A 377 -16.84 41.05 -7.34
CA ALA A 377 -15.65 40.82 -6.53
C ALA A 377 -15.69 41.59 -5.19
N ALA A 378 -16.38 42.74 -5.17
CA ALA A 378 -16.57 43.56 -3.97
C ALA A 378 -17.59 42.97 -2.96
N GLU A 379 -18.47 42.06 -3.38
CA GLU A 379 -19.36 41.29 -2.49
C GLU A 379 -18.67 40.05 -1.88
N THR A 380 -17.46 39.70 -2.35
CA THR A 380 -16.76 38.53 -1.83
C THR A 380 -16.16 38.76 -0.43
N TRP A 381 -15.86 37.67 0.25
CA TRP A 381 -15.15 37.65 1.53
C TRP A 381 -13.80 38.39 1.52
N MET A 382 -13.24 38.68 0.33
CA MET A 382 -11.95 39.35 0.16
C MET A 382 -12.04 40.71 -0.54
N HIS A 383 -13.15 41.42 -0.34
CA HIS A 383 -13.41 42.80 -0.79
C HIS A 383 -12.26 43.79 -0.50
N TRP A 384 -11.43 43.56 0.52
CA TRP A 384 -10.25 44.38 0.82
C TRP A 384 -9.14 44.31 -0.25
N LEU A 385 -9.08 43.26 -1.08
CA LEU A 385 -8.21 43.27 -2.26
C LEU A 385 -8.74 44.24 -3.32
N VAL A 386 -10.05 44.41 -3.43
CA VAL A 386 -10.66 45.37 -4.38
C VAL A 386 -10.37 46.81 -3.94
N SER A 387 -10.25 47.09 -2.64
CA SER A 387 -9.86 48.42 -2.14
C SER A 387 -8.37 48.75 -2.33
N TRP A 388 -7.51 47.78 -2.66
CA TRP A 388 -6.14 48.02 -3.12
C TRP A 388 -6.08 48.43 -4.61
N PHE A 389 -7.15 48.20 -5.38
CA PHE A 389 -7.24 48.52 -6.80
C PHE A 389 -8.45 49.41 -7.15
N PRO A 390 -8.69 50.54 -6.44
CA PRO A 390 -9.92 51.33 -6.55
C PRO A 390 -10.09 52.04 -7.92
N ALA A 391 -9.02 52.18 -8.70
CA ALA A 391 -9.01 52.83 -10.00
C ALA A 391 -9.21 51.88 -11.20
N LEU A 392 -9.37 50.58 -10.97
CA LEU A 392 -9.51 49.58 -12.04
C LEU A 392 -10.95 49.59 -12.60
N PRO A 393 -11.18 49.83 -13.91
CA PRO A 393 -12.53 49.92 -14.47
C PRO A 393 -13.28 48.58 -14.35
N ARG A 394 -14.44 48.56 -13.67
CA ARG A 394 -15.27 47.37 -13.43
C ARG A 394 -15.94 46.85 -14.71
N THR A 395 -15.13 46.22 -15.54
CA THR A 395 -15.55 45.46 -16.73
C THR A 395 -15.75 43.98 -16.37
N PRO A 396 -16.49 43.19 -17.17
CA PRO A 396 -16.59 41.75 -16.95
C PRO A 396 -15.22 41.05 -16.89
N ALA A 397 -14.24 41.54 -17.67
CA ALA A 397 -12.87 41.04 -17.66
C ALA A 397 -12.14 41.34 -16.34
N SER A 398 -12.22 42.57 -15.80
CA SER A 398 -11.58 42.91 -14.52
C SER A 398 -12.22 42.17 -13.35
N GLU A 399 -13.54 42.00 -13.35
CA GLU A 399 -14.26 41.21 -12.34
C GLU A 399 -13.80 39.75 -12.36
N ALA A 400 -13.66 39.14 -13.56
CA ALA A 400 -13.13 37.78 -13.70
C ALA A 400 -11.68 37.66 -13.16
N TRP A 401 -10.80 38.64 -13.47
CA TRP A 401 -9.44 38.68 -12.92
C TRP A 401 -9.42 38.81 -11.39
N LEU A 402 -10.26 39.69 -10.81
CA LEU A 402 -10.38 39.84 -9.36
C LEU A 402 -10.86 38.53 -8.71
N ARG A 403 -11.92 37.91 -9.25
CA ARG A 403 -12.43 36.61 -8.75
C ARG A 403 -11.38 35.50 -8.81
N TRP A 404 -10.63 35.40 -9.90
CA TRP A 404 -9.52 34.43 -10.01
C TRP A 404 -8.43 34.69 -8.97
N LEU A 405 -8.04 35.96 -8.77
CA LEU A 405 -7.11 36.35 -7.71
C LEU A 405 -7.64 35.97 -6.32
N THR A 406 -8.96 36.04 -6.07
CA THR A 406 -9.52 35.64 -4.77
C THR A 406 -9.38 34.16 -4.44
N VAL A 407 -9.14 33.30 -5.43
CA VAL A 407 -8.84 31.87 -5.22
C VAL A 407 -7.34 31.62 -5.27
N PHE A 408 -6.65 32.18 -6.28
CA PHE A 408 -5.23 31.93 -6.50
C PHE A 408 -4.34 32.41 -5.35
N VAL A 409 -4.53 33.64 -4.88
CA VAL A 409 -3.63 34.25 -3.88
C VAL A 409 -3.72 33.53 -2.52
N PRO A 410 -4.90 33.23 -1.93
CA PRO A 410 -4.97 32.51 -0.66
C PRO A 410 -4.46 31.07 -0.76
N CYS A 411 -4.75 30.36 -1.85
CA CYS A 411 -4.26 28.99 -2.02
C CYS A 411 -2.73 28.94 -2.16
N LEU A 412 -2.14 29.88 -2.92
CA LEU A 412 -0.69 30.01 -3.05
C LEU A 412 -0.04 30.41 -1.71
N ALA A 413 -0.63 31.36 -0.99
CA ALA A 413 -0.14 31.80 0.32
C ALA A 413 -0.18 30.67 1.36
N TYR A 414 -1.28 29.91 1.44
CA TYR A 414 -1.38 28.74 2.30
C TYR A 414 -0.27 27.71 2.00
N ILE A 415 -0.04 27.37 0.73
CA ILE A 415 1.02 26.43 0.34
C ILE A 415 2.42 26.97 0.67
N ALA A 416 2.69 28.26 0.42
CA ALA A 416 3.98 28.86 0.73
C ALA A 416 4.27 28.94 2.23
N LEU A 417 3.27 29.28 3.05
CA LEU A 417 3.39 29.42 4.51
C LEU A 417 3.40 28.06 5.23
N THR A 418 2.58 27.11 4.79
CA THR A 418 2.41 25.80 5.47
C THR A 418 3.22 24.67 4.85
N GLY A 419 3.85 24.88 3.68
CA GLY A 419 4.56 23.85 2.92
C GLY A 419 5.72 23.18 3.66
N ARG A 420 6.25 23.81 4.72
CA ARG A 420 7.26 23.23 5.62
C ARG A 420 6.70 22.17 6.58
N ASN A 421 5.41 22.16 6.86
CA ASN A 421 4.79 21.34 7.89
C ASN A 421 4.45 19.92 7.40
N LEU A 422 5.47 19.11 7.09
CA LEU A 422 5.31 17.71 6.65
C LEU A 422 4.46 16.89 7.63
N GLN A 423 4.64 17.11 8.93
CA GLN A 423 3.91 16.42 10.00
C GLN A 423 2.39 16.70 10.02
N GLN A 424 1.89 17.72 9.31
CA GLN A 424 0.46 17.91 9.10
C GLN A 424 -0.19 16.69 8.42
N ILE A 425 0.52 16.02 7.50
CA ILE A 425 0.02 14.84 6.76
C ILE A 425 -0.03 13.60 7.64
N ASN A 426 0.95 13.43 8.54
CA ASN A 426 0.95 12.33 9.51
C ASN A 426 -0.13 12.52 10.59
N ARG A 427 -0.49 13.78 10.88
CA ARG A 427 -1.56 14.15 11.82
C ARG A 427 -2.97 14.13 11.22
N SER A 428 -3.08 14.05 9.88
CA SER A 428 -4.35 13.89 9.15
C SER A 428 -4.69 12.43 8.80
N SER A 429 -3.93 11.47 9.33
CA SER A 429 -4.12 10.03 9.12
C SER A 429 -4.46 9.30 10.43
N LEU A 430 -4.81 8.01 10.33
CA LEU A 430 -5.07 7.13 11.48
C LEU A 430 -3.79 6.77 12.27
N HIS A 431 -2.59 7.06 11.73
CA HIS A 431 -1.32 6.68 12.33
C HIS A 431 -1.20 7.13 13.80
N ALA A 432 -1.53 8.39 14.11
CA ALA A 432 -1.42 8.94 15.46
C ALA A 432 -2.37 8.24 16.46
N PHE A 433 -3.57 7.86 16.03
CA PHE A 433 -4.51 7.08 16.83
C PHE A 433 -3.94 5.69 17.12
N TYR A 434 -3.51 4.99 16.07
CA TYR A 434 -2.97 3.64 16.11
C TYR A 434 -1.74 3.53 17.03
N ARG A 435 -0.76 4.44 16.84
CA ARG A 435 0.39 4.60 17.75
C ARG A 435 -0.05 4.76 19.20
N SER A 436 -1.07 5.57 19.50
CA SER A 436 -1.53 5.78 20.87
C SER A 436 -2.14 4.55 21.54
N ARG A 437 -2.66 3.58 20.75
CA ARG A 437 -3.23 2.33 21.25
C ARG A 437 -2.14 1.27 21.44
N ILE A 438 -1.18 1.18 20.52
CA ILE A 438 0.04 0.35 20.69
C ILE A 438 0.83 0.79 21.93
N ALA A 439 1.08 2.10 22.08
CA ALA A 439 1.82 2.65 23.21
C ALA A 439 1.24 2.20 24.55
N ARG A 440 0.00 2.60 24.83
CA ARG A 440 -0.66 2.38 26.12
C ARG A 440 -0.93 0.91 26.45
N THR A 441 -0.95 0.01 25.45
CA THR A 441 -1.24 -1.42 25.67
C THR A 441 0.03 -2.25 25.79
N TYR A 442 0.94 -2.12 24.82
CA TYR A 442 2.11 -3.00 24.68
C TYR A 442 3.41 -2.34 25.16
N VAL A 443 3.64 -1.05 24.87
CA VAL A 443 4.88 -0.36 25.27
C VAL A 443 4.85 0.08 26.74
N ALA A 444 3.66 0.38 27.26
CA ALA A 444 3.44 0.85 28.62
C ALA A 444 3.60 -0.22 29.70
N VAL A 445 3.88 -1.49 29.37
CA VAL A 445 4.18 -2.53 30.37
C VAL A 445 5.40 -2.15 31.21
N GLY A 446 6.41 -1.54 30.59
CA GLY A 446 7.56 -0.96 31.29
C GLY A 446 7.33 0.47 31.80
N ASN A 447 6.08 0.94 31.92
CA ASN A 447 5.73 2.16 32.66
C ASN A 447 5.43 1.76 34.11
N SER A 448 6.45 1.26 34.79
CA SER A 448 6.45 0.81 36.19
C SER A 448 7.53 1.51 37.01
N HIS A 449 7.49 1.36 38.33
CA HIS A 449 8.58 1.82 39.21
C HIS A 449 9.89 1.02 39.02
N ASP A 450 9.93 -0.01 38.18
CA ASP A 450 11.18 -0.68 37.77
C ASP A 450 12.04 0.27 36.91
N HIS A 451 11.40 1.04 36.02
CA HIS A 451 12.07 1.97 35.10
C HIS A 451 12.15 3.42 35.59
N ARG A 452 11.32 3.81 36.58
CA ARG A 452 11.10 5.22 36.97
C ARG A 452 11.31 5.45 38.47
N ALA A 453 11.21 6.70 38.94
CA ALA A 453 11.26 7.01 40.37
C ALA A 453 9.97 6.56 41.08
N ALA A 454 10.05 6.33 42.39
CA ALA A 454 8.93 5.89 43.23
C ALA A 454 7.82 6.96 43.39
N HIS A 455 8.12 8.23 43.09
CA HIS A 455 7.17 9.34 43.20
C HIS A 455 6.49 9.72 41.88
N GLU A 456 6.86 9.09 40.76
CA GLU A 456 6.26 9.37 39.45
C GLU A 456 4.95 8.60 39.24
N ALA A 457 3.98 9.21 38.57
CA ALA A 457 2.73 8.55 38.22
C ALA A 457 2.94 7.51 37.10
N VAL A 458 3.08 6.24 37.50
CA VAL A 458 3.28 5.09 36.62
C VAL A 458 1.97 4.35 36.32
N ARG A 459 1.95 3.58 35.22
CA ARG A 459 0.81 2.70 34.87
C ARG A 459 0.74 1.47 35.77
N PHE A 460 1.91 0.93 36.14
CA PHE A 460 2.11 -0.27 36.94
C PHE A 460 2.83 0.08 38.27
N PRO A 461 2.09 0.35 39.37
CA PRO A 461 2.69 0.67 40.68
C PRO A 461 3.42 -0.52 41.34
N VAL A 462 3.06 -1.74 40.94
CA VAL A 462 3.82 -2.98 41.17
C VAL A 462 4.39 -3.47 39.84
N SER A 463 5.46 -4.26 39.85
CA SER A 463 6.07 -4.74 38.60
C SER A 463 5.08 -5.57 37.77
N PRO A 464 5.05 -5.44 36.43
CA PRO A 464 4.20 -6.29 35.57
C PRO A 464 4.56 -7.78 35.66
N LEU A 465 5.75 -8.11 36.16
CA LEU A 465 6.23 -9.49 36.37
C LEU A 465 5.73 -10.12 37.67
N SER A 466 5.01 -9.37 38.53
CA SER A 466 4.46 -9.86 39.79
C SER A 466 3.08 -10.52 39.62
N ASP A 467 2.71 -11.34 40.59
CA ASP A 467 1.44 -12.08 40.69
C ASP A 467 0.21 -11.17 40.54
N LYS A 468 -0.77 -11.62 39.76
CA LYS A 468 -2.09 -10.99 39.59
C LYS A 468 -3.02 -11.26 40.77
N THR A 469 -2.65 -10.75 41.94
CA THR A 469 -3.59 -10.64 43.06
C THR A 469 -4.69 -9.60 42.74
N PRO A 470 -5.90 -9.72 43.32
CA PRO A 470 -6.96 -8.72 43.13
C PRO A 470 -6.55 -7.30 43.58
N GLY A 471 -5.74 -7.21 44.64
CA GLY A 471 -5.16 -5.95 45.11
C GLY A 471 -4.22 -5.32 44.08
N ASN A 472 -3.25 -6.09 43.59
CA ASN A 472 -2.30 -5.63 42.58
C ASN A 472 -3.02 -5.15 41.31
N ALA A 473 -3.91 -5.96 40.76
CA ALA A 473 -4.67 -5.65 39.54
C ALA A 473 -5.51 -4.36 39.69
N ALA A 474 -6.05 -4.08 40.88
CA ALA A 474 -6.81 -2.85 41.16
C ALA A 474 -5.94 -1.58 41.23
N THR A 475 -4.62 -1.68 41.40
CA THR A 475 -3.72 -0.51 41.39
C THR A 475 -3.33 -0.03 39.99
N VAL A 476 -3.37 -0.93 39.00
CA VAL A 476 -2.96 -0.68 37.61
C VAL A 476 -3.88 0.35 36.94
N LYS A 477 -3.29 1.36 36.29
CA LYS A 477 -4.06 2.46 35.67
C LYS A 477 -4.73 2.02 34.37
N LYS A 478 -5.94 2.53 34.11
CA LYS A 478 -6.79 2.04 33.01
C LYS A 478 -6.20 2.40 31.66
N LEU A 479 -6.42 1.56 30.64
CA LEU A 479 -5.92 1.81 29.27
C LEU A 479 -6.46 3.11 28.65
N THR A 480 -7.59 3.61 29.14
CA THR A 480 -8.15 4.93 28.81
C THR A 480 -7.30 6.10 29.28
N ASP A 481 -6.59 5.93 30.39
CA ASP A 481 -5.88 6.99 31.08
C ASP A 481 -4.58 7.29 30.32
N LEU A 482 -4.27 8.57 30.12
CA LEU A 482 -3.06 9.00 29.43
C LEU A 482 -1.99 9.34 30.47
N LEU A 483 -0.86 8.64 30.42
CA LEU A 483 0.24 8.80 31.37
C LEU A 483 1.55 9.03 30.62
N ASP A 484 2.40 9.90 31.16
CA ASP A 484 3.80 9.97 30.72
C ASP A 484 4.48 8.61 30.94
N GLY A 485 5.49 8.29 30.13
CA GLY A 485 6.23 7.02 30.21
C GLY A 485 5.54 5.78 29.60
N ASP A 486 4.28 5.90 29.15
CA ASP A 486 3.59 4.87 28.37
C ASP A 486 4.28 4.56 27.03
N ASP A 487 5.11 5.48 26.55
CA ASP A 487 6.00 5.35 25.40
C ASP A 487 7.40 5.84 25.79
N VAL A 488 8.42 5.39 25.06
CA VAL A 488 9.84 5.69 25.33
C VAL A 488 10.52 6.18 24.05
N GLY A 489 11.44 7.14 24.17
CA GLY A 489 12.27 7.57 23.05
C GLY A 489 13.13 6.41 22.55
N LEU A 490 13.20 6.16 21.24
CA LEU A 490 13.88 4.97 20.71
C LEU A 490 15.35 4.84 21.18
N PRO A 491 16.18 5.90 21.28
CA PRO A 491 17.54 5.75 21.79
C PRO A 491 17.64 5.33 23.27
N ALA A 492 16.59 5.54 24.06
CA ALA A 492 16.52 5.11 25.47
C ALA A 492 15.94 3.69 25.63
N TYR A 493 15.52 3.05 24.54
CA TYR A 493 15.02 1.68 24.55
C TYR A 493 16.19 0.70 24.32
N VAL A 494 16.93 0.40 25.39
CA VAL A 494 18.17 -0.39 25.36
C VAL A 494 18.07 -1.71 26.13
N PRO A 495 17.15 -2.64 25.77
CA PRO A 495 16.97 -3.91 26.50
C PRO A 495 18.25 -4.75 26.59
N HIS A 496 19.12 -4.67 25.58
CA HIS A 496 20.42 -5.35 25.54
C HIS A 496 21.38 -4.92 26.67
N ALA A 497 21.35 -3.66 27.09
CA ALA A 497 22.13 -3.15 28.22
C ALA A 497 21.63 -3.68 29.58
N HIS A 498 20.52 -4.42 29.57
CA HIS A 498 19.89 -5.08 30.72
C HIS A 498 19.65 -6.58 30.44
N GLY A 499 20.40 -7.17 29.52
CA GLY A 499 20.39 -8.61 29.19
C GLY A 499 19.28 -9.10 28.24
N GLY A 500 18.36 -8.23 27.83
CA GLY A 500 17.39 -8.55 26.77
C GLY A 500 18.04 -8.69 25.39
N PRO A 501 17.29 -9.09 24.35
CA PRO A 501 17.83 -9.17 22.98
C PRO A 501 18.03 -7.79 22.36
N ILE A 502 18.89 -7.70 21.34
CA ILE A 502 18.96 -6.53 20.45
C ILE A 502 17.70 -6.53 19.57
N HIS A 503 16.76 -5.62 19.84
CA HIS A 503 15.49 -5.52 19.11
C HIS A 503 15.65 -4.74 17.79
N LEU A 504 15.41 -5.42 16.67
CA LEU A 504 15.40 -4.92 15.31
C LEU A 504 13.95 -4.79 14.82
N ILE A 505 13.49 -3.56 14.61
CA ILE A 505 12.14 -3.22 14.16
C ILE A 505 12.16 -2.98 12.65
N ASN A 506 11.39 -3.76 11.89
CA ASN A 506 11.49 -3.76 10.43
C ASN A 506 10.28 -3.07 9.76
N CYS A 507 10.57 -2.24 8.76
CA CYS A 507 9.63 -1.38 8.04
C CYS A 507 9.91 -1.42 6.52
N CYS A 508 8.97 -0.94 5.71
CA CYS A 508 9.16 -0.75 4.27
C CYS A 508 9.29 0.75 3.93
N ILE A 509 10.43 1.14 3.35
CA ILE A 509 10.56 2.41 2.62
C ILE A 509 9.90 2.21 1.26
N ASN A 510 8.81 2.91 0.99
CA ASN A 510 8.12 2.81 -0.30
C ASN A 510 8.88 3.60 -1.35
N GLN A 511 9.11 2.97 -2.51
CA GLN A 511 9.93 3.50 -3.60
C GLN A 511 9.36 3.06 -4.95
N THR A 512 8.36 3.79 -5.47
CA THR A 512 7.84 3.57 -6.83
C THR A 512 8.68 4.27 -7.90
N ILE A 513 9.67 5.10 -7.52
CA ILE A 513 10.61 5.78 -8.42
C ILE A 513 12.05 5.46 -7.97
N ASP A 514 12.89 4.97 -8.89
CA ASP A 514 14.30 4.69 -8.60
C ASP A 514 15.16 5.97 -8.59
N ASP A 515 16.01 6.16 -7.57
CA ASP A 515 16.81 7.39 -7.42
C ASP A 515 18.01 7.49 -8.39
N ARG A 516 18.41 6.38 -9.03
CA ARG A 516 19.57 6.33 -9.93
C ARG A 516 19.16 6.61 -11.38
N THR A 517 17.93 6.26 -11.75
CA THR A 517 17.43 6.34 -13.13
C THR A 517 16.20 7.25 -13.30
N ASP A 518 15.54 7.67 -12.21
CA ASP A 518 14.21 8.33 -12.20
C ASP A 518 13.11 7.51 -12.92
N THR A 519 13.33 6.20 -13.09
CA THR A 519 12.35 5.30 -13.71
C THR A 519 11.41 4.70 -12.68
N TYR A 520 10.18 4.41 -13.11
CA TYR A 520 9.20 3.70 -12.30
C TYR A 520 9.66 2.27 -11.96
N ASN A 521 9.71 1.95 -10.67
CA ASN A 521 9.98 0.60 -10.17
C ASN A 521 8.69 -0.23 -10.28
N ALA A 522 8.65 -1.20 -11.20
CA ALA A 522 7.44 -1.98 -11.46
C ALA A 522 7.17 -3.07 -10.41
N ASP A 523 8.23 -3.68 -9.87
CA ASP A 523 8.15 -4.98 -9.19
C ASP A 523 8.26 -4.87 -7.67
N ARG A 524 9.40 -4.36 -7.17
CA ARG A 524 9.69 -4.32 -5.72
C ARG A 524 8.96 -3.17 -5.04
N LYS A 525 8.98 -1.98 -5.67
CA LYS A 525 8.35 -0.74 -5.20
C LYS A 525 8.67 -0.32 -3.76
N GLY A 526 9.76 -0.83 -3.19
CA GLY A 526 10.17 -0.52 -1.83
C GLY A 526 11.47 -1.22 -1.44
N VAL A 527 12.03 -0.74 -0.33
CA VAL A 527 13.31 -1.17 0.24
C VAL A 527 13.10 -1.47 1.73
N TYR A 528 13.71 -2.55 2.21
CA TYR A 528 13.71 -2.90 3.62
C TYR A 528 14.41 -1.84 4.47
N LEU A 529 13.83 -1.52 5.62
CA LEU A 529 14.40 -0.65 6.64
C LEU A 529 14.38 -1.41 7.97
N SER A 530 15.53 -1.61 8.59
CA SER A 530 15.64 -2.15 9.95
C SER A 530 16.17 -1.08 10.89
N ILE A 531 15.55 -0.94 12.06
CA ILE A 531 15.81 0.14 13.02
C ILE A 531 15.90 -0.44 14.44
N SER A 532 16.84 0.08 15.22
CA SER A 532 16.98 -0.21 16.65
C SER A 532 17.47 1.03 17.39
N ALA A 533 17.61 0.96 18.72
CA ALA A 533 18.30 2.02 19.46
C ALA A 533 19.74 2.25 18.97
N LEU A 534 20.38 1.24 18.37
CA LEU A 534 21.76 1.31 17.88
C LEU A 534 21.90 1.97 16.49
N GLY A 535 20.80 2.24 15.78
CA GLY A 535 20.82 2.98 14.51
C GLY A 535 19.82 2.49 13.47
N LEU A 536 20.16 2.65 12.19
CA LEU A 536 19.31 2.23 11.07
C LEU A 536 20.08 1.60 9.90
N GLU A 537 19.40 0.70 9.21
CA GLU A 537 19.91 -0.18 8.16
C GLU A 537 18.95 -0.19 6.97
N THR A 538 19.45 -0.07 5.72
CA THR A 538 18.60 0.10 4.52
C THR A 538 18.96 -0.86 3.40
N GLY A 539 18.05 -1.79 3.09
CA GLY A 539 18.23 -2.82 2.07
C GLY A 539 19.48 -3.67 2.34
N THR A 540 20.31 -3.83 1.30
CA THR A 540 21.57 -4.57 1.40
C THR A 540 22.66 -3.84 2.17
N ARG A 541 22.66 -2.50 2.21
CA ARG A 541 23.70 -1.70 2.88
C ARG A 541 23.77 -2.04 4.37
N PRO A 542 24.95 -2.18 4.99
CA PRO A 542 25.06 -2.47 6.42
C PRO A 542 24.43 -1.37 7.29
N ALA A 543 24.10 -1.72 8.53
CA ALA A 543 23.69 -0.77 9.55
C ALA A 543 24.70 0.38 9.71
N ARG A 544 24.20 1.61 9.83
CA ARG A 544 25.05 2.80 10.00
C ARG A 544 25.37 3.01 11.49
N PRO A 545 26.57 3.51 11.85
CA PRO A 545 26.93 3.76 13.25
C PRO A 545 25.90 4.65 13.98
N HIS A 546 25.67 4.36 15.26
CA HIS A 546 24.72 5.09 16.10
C HIS A 546 25.01 6.60 16.07
N ALA A 547 26.28 6.99 16.21
CA ALA A 547 26.70 8.40 16.23
C ALA A 547 26.32 9.19 14.94
N GLN A 548 26.15 8.50 13.81
CA GLN A 548 25.72 9.13 12.54
C GLN A 548 24.19 9.18 12.38
N THR A 549 23.44 8.43 13.19
CA THR A 549 21.99 8.22 13.06
C THR A 549 21.19 8.72 14.26
N ALA A 550 21.82 8.88 15.43
CA ALA A 550 21.22 9.36 16.68
C ALA A 550 20.47 10.70 16.51
N SER A 551 20.99 11.64 15.73
CA SER A 551 20.33 12.91 15.39
C SER A 551 19.07 12.75 14.52
N SER A 552 18.94 11.62 13.82
CA SER A 552 17.79 11.28 12.98
C SER A 552 16.70 10.52 13.73
N ILE A 553 17.08 9.67 14.70
CA ILE A 553 16.15 8.90 15.55
C ILE A 553 15.87 9.56 16.92
N GLY A 554 16.63 10.58 17.32
CA GLY A 554 16.60 11.20 18.65
C GLY A 554 15.28 11.87 19.06
N HIS A 555 14.41 12.18 18.10
CA HIS A 555 13.06 12.71 18.33
C HIS A 555 11.95 11.70 18.02
N THR A 556 12.30 10.42 17.87
CA THR A 556 11.35 9.33 17.56
C THR A 556 11.16 8.40 18.75
N SER A 557 10.05 7.67 18.75
CA SER A 557 9.60 6.85 19.89
C SER A 557 9.44 5.37 19.52
N LEU A 558 9.47 4.47 20.51
CA LEU A 558 9.28 3.05 20.27
C LEU A 558 7.90 2.77 19.67
N ALA A 559 6.82 3.31 20.25
CA ALA A 559 5.48 3.07 19.72
C ALA A 559 5.27 3.68 18.32
N GLU A 560 6.02 4.72 17.94
CA GLU A 560 6.05 5.23 16.56
C GLU A 560 6.64 4.20 15.59
N TRP A 561 7.82 3.66 15.87
CA TRP A 561 8.44 2.66 14.99
C TRP A 561 7.64 1.35 14.93
N ILE A 562 7.03 0.91 16.03
CA ILE A 562 6.13 -0.25 16.02
C ILE A 562 4.84 0.05 15.24
N ALA A 563 4.28 1.27 15.33
CA ALA A 563 3.12 1.67 14.53
C ALA A 563 3.43 1.87 13.04
N ILE A 564 4.66 2.28 12.68
CA ILE A 564 5.14 2.31 11.29
C ILE A 564 5.33 0.88 10.78
N SER A 565 5.98 0.01 11.58
CA SER A 565 6.17 -1.41 11.28
C SER A 565 4.85 -2.16 11.11
N GLY A 566 3.77 -1.72 11.79
CA GLY A 566 2.41 -2.25 11.67
C GLY A 566 1.47 -1.46 10.75
N ALA A 567 1.97 -0.55 9.91
CA ALA A 567 1.15 0.31 9.06
C ALA A 567 0.63 -0.41 7.79
N ALA A 568 -0.11 -1.50 7.97
CA ALA A 568 -0.54 -2.42 6.89
C ALA A 568 -1.58 -1.84 5.92
N ALA A 569 -2.19 -0.68 6.25
CA ALA A 569 -3.19 0.00 5.43
C ALA A 569 -2.67 1.38 5.00
N GLY A 570 -2.48 1.62 3.70
CA GLY A 570 -1.96 2.90 3.25
C GLY A 570 -1.85 3.07 1.75
N SER A 571 -1.43 4.27 1.38
CA SER A 571 -1.21 4.68 -0.01
C SER A 571 0.06 4.07 -0.61
N GLY A 572 1.09 3.86 0.22
CA GLY A 572 2.26 3.02 -0.08
C GLY A 572 2.19 1.68 0.64
N MET A 573 2.20 0.59 -0.13
CA MET A 573 2.15 -0.81 0.33
C MET A 573 3.19 -1.67 -0.40
N GLY A 574 4.40 -1.15 -0.61
CA GLY A 574 5.49 -1.82 -1.32
C GLY A 574 5.06 -2.30 -2.72
N SER A 575 5.33 -3.56 -3.04
CA SER A 575 4.96 -4.19 -4.34
C SER A 575 3.47 -4.10 -4.66
N LEU A 576 2.60 -4.11 -3.64
CA LEU A 576 1.14 -4.02 -3.76
C LEU A 576 0.64 -2.61 -4.12
N THR A 577 1.51 -1.58 -4.06
CA THR A 577 1.16 -0.18 -4.35
C THR A 577 0.55 0.00 -5.75
N ARG A 578 -0.64 0.62 -5.82
CA ARG A 578 -1.35 1.03 -7.04
C ARG A 578 -1.88 2.46 -6.87
N THR A 579 -1.85 3.26 -7.94
CA THR A 579 -2.22 4.70 -7.88
C THR A 579 -3.66 4.94 -7.45
N GLY A 580 -4.63 4.15 -7.91
CA GLY A 580 -6.03 4.36 -7.55
C GLY A 580 -6.37 3.94 -6.11
N THR A 581 -5.81 2.83 -5.61
CA THR A 581 -6.00 2.48 -4.19
C THR A 581 -5.32 3.51 -3.28
N ALA A 582 -4.16 4.04 -3.69
CA ALA A 582 -3.50 5.13 -2.99
C ALA A 582 -4.35 6.40 -2.94
N ALA A 583 -5.02 6.76 -4.04
CA ALA A 583 -5.98 7.85 -4.09
C ALA A 583 -7.13 7.66 -3.09
N LEU A 584 -7.72 6.46 -3.02
CA LEU A 584 -8.81 6.16 -2.07
C LEU A 584 -8.34 6.26 -0.61
N PHE A 585 -7.19 5.67 -0.27
CA PHE A 585 -6.62 5.77 1.08
C PHE A 585 -6.26 7.22 1.46
N PHE A 586 -5.73 8.01 0.51
CA PHE A 586 -5.40 9.42 0.73
C PHE A 586 -6.66 10.27 0.93
N LEU A 587 -7.60 10.24 -0.03
CA LEU A 587 -8.80 11.07 -0.02
C LEU A 587 -9.76 10.77 1.15
N SER A 588 -9.84 9.52 1.60
CA SER A 588 -10.60 9.16 2.80
C SER A 588 -9.89 9.51 4.12
N GLY A 589 -8.57 9.71 4.08
CA GLY A 589 -7.70 9.84 5.26
C GLY A 589 -7.50 8.54 6.04
N LEU A 590 -8.08 7.41 5.60
CA LEU A 590 -8.10 6.12 6.32
C LEU A 590 -6.79 5.34 6.09
N ARG A 591 -5.65 5.93 6.49
CA ARG A 591 -4.30 5.42 6.21
C ARG A 591 -3.40 5.44 7.44
N LEU A 592 -2.47 4.49 7.52
CA LEU A 592 -1.54 4.29 8.64
C LEU A 592 -0.08 4.61 8.29
N GLY A 593 0.29 4.65 7.00
CA GLY A 593 1.65 4.98 6.58
C GLY A 593 2.06 6.43 6.85
N TYR A 594 3.37 6.67 6.88
CA TYR A 594 3.99 7.79 7.58
C TYR A 594 5.12 8.44 6.78
N TRP A 595 5.10 9.77 6.65
CA TRP A 595 6.21 10.52 6.05
C TRP A 595 7.29 10.85 7.09
N TRP A 596 8.47 10.27 6.94
CA TRP A 596 9.63 10.52 7.80
C TRP A 596 10.66 11.43 7.12
N ALA A 597 11.32 12.28 7.91
CA ALA A 597 12.31 13.24 7.41
C ALA A 597 13.71 12.62 7.38
N ASN A 598 14.15 12.21 6.19
CA ASN A 598 15.44 11.56 5.98
C ASN A 598 16.59 12.58 5.98
N GLN A 599 17.19 12.81 7.15
CA GLN A 599 18.38 13.66 7.28
C GLN A 599 19.63 13.12 6.55
N LEU A 600 19.61 11.84 6.16
CA LEU A 600 20.69 11.16 5.42
C LEU A 600 20.55 11.31 3.90
N GLY A 601 19.48 11.96 3.42
CA GLY A 601 19.21 12.28 2.02
C GLY A 601 19.81 13.62 1.58
N ARG A 602 19.82 13.88 0.27
CA ARG A 602 20.32 15.16 -0.27
C ARG A 602 19.32 16.28 0.03
N ARG A 603 19.75 17.32 0.75
CA ARG A 603 18.94 18.54 0.97
C ARG A 603 18.45 19.10 -0.37
N SER A 604 17.16 19.43 -0.44
CA SER A 604 16.52 20.00 -1.64
C SER A 604 15.63 21.16 -1.23
N TRP A 605 15.82 22.31 -1.87
CA TRP A 605 15.04 23.53 -1.61
C TRP A 605 13.53 23.31 -1.77
N SER A 606 13.13 22.53 -2.79
CA SER A 606 11.72 22.19 -3.02
C SER A 606 11.08 21.41 -1.87
N TRP A 607 11.85 20.55 -1.20
CA TRP A 607 11.39 19.79 -0.03
C TRP A 607 11.45 20.62 1.26
N SER A 608 12.41 21.54 1.40
CA SER A 608 12.51 22.41 2.60
C SER A 608 11.57 23.63 2.60
N HIS A 609 10.80 23.85 1.52
CA HIS A 609 9.77 24.89 1.42
C HIS A 609 8.37 24.33 1.11
N LEU A 610 8.26 23.33 0.22
CA LEU A 610 6.97 22.78 -0.25
C LEU A 610 6.78 21.31 0.13
N GLY A 611 7.58 20.78 1.06
CA GLY A 611 7.64 19.35 1.39
C GLY A 611 6.30 18.72 1.74
N LYS A 612 5.44 19.41 2.51
CA LYS A 612 4.07 18.97 2.79
C LYS A 612 3.28 18.78 1.49
N THR A 613 3.08 19.85 0.73
CA THR A 613 2.26 19.84 -0.49
C THR A 613 2.81 18.86 -1.54
N ARG A 614 4.14 18.69 -1.63
CA ARG A 614 4.79 17.67 -2.45
C ARG A 614 4.49 16.25 -1.97
N ALA A 615 4.60 15.99 -0.67
CA ALA A 615 4.23 14.72 -0.05
C ALA A 615 2.75 14.37 -0.29
N ALA A 616 1.83 15.33 -0.08
CA ALA A 616 0.40 15.15 -0.33
C ALA A 616 0.11 14.72 -1.78
N LEU A 617 0.67 15.44 -2.76
CA LEU A 617 0.49 15.13 -4.18
C LEU A 617 1.18 13.81 -4.58
N GLN A 618 2.36 13.51 -4.04
CA GLN A 618 3.05 12.25 -4.29
C GLN A 618 2.31 11.06 -3.67
N GLU A 619 1.76 11.21 -2.48
CA GLU A 619 1.01 10.17 -1.78
C GLU A 619 -0.29 9.82 -2.52
N MET A 620 -1.08 10.83 -2.90
CA MET A 620 -2.31 10.65 -3.68
C MET A 620 -2.07 9.97 -5.03
N LEU A 621 -0.89 10.17 -5.64
CA LEU A 621 -0.52 9.62 -6.95
C LEU A 621 0.38 8.37 -6.87
N ALA A 622 0.64 7.83 -5.67
CA ALA A 622 1.55 6.71 -5.43
C ALA A 622 2.97 6.90 -6.01
N ARG A 623 3.51 8.13 -5.97
CA ARG A 623 4.83 8.53 -6.50
C ARG A 623 5.87 8.67 -5.39
N PHE A 624 6.20 7.56 -4.74
CA PHE A 624 7.13 7.51 -3.62
C PHE A 624 8.60 7.50 -4.10
N PRO A 625 9.43 8.47 -3.68
CA PRO A 625 10.85 8.55 -4.02
C PRO A 625 11.69 7.65 -3.11
N GLY A 626 12.97 7.42 -3.45
CA GLY A 626 13.82 6.46 -2.76
C GLY A 626 14.76 7.02 -1.68
N LEU A 627 15.75 6.18 -1.35
CA LEU A 627 16.77 6.35 -0.32
C LEU A 627 17.54 7.68 -0.35
N GLN A 628 17.72 8.30 -1.53
CA GLN A 628 18.45 9.57 -1.67
C GLN A 628 17.61 10.81 -1.36
N ASN A 629 16.27 10.68 -1.33
CA ASN A 629 15.36 11.78 -1.10
C ASN A 629 15.40 12.25 0.37
N PRO A 630 15.28 13.57 0.66
CA PRO A 630 15.23 14.08 2.04
C PRO A 630 13.96 13.72 2.83
N VAL A 631 12.99 13.02 2.23
CA VAL A 631 11.86 12.37 2.93
C VAL A 631 11.64 10.94 2.42
N TRP A 632 11.13 10.07 3.28
CA TRP A 632 10.69 8.71 2.93
C TRP A 632 9.22 8.51 3.32
N TYR A 633 8.47 7.74 2.52
CA TYR A 633 7.16 7.24 2.93
C TYR A 633 7.29 5.81 3.45
N LEU A 634 6.97 5.63 4.73
CA LEU A 634 7.16 4.39 5.46
C LEU A 634 5.83 3.68 5.69
N SER A 635 5.82 2.35 5.54
CA SER A 635 4.69 1.51 5.92
C SER A 635 5.16 0.13 6.41
N ASP A 636 4.22 -0.79 6.65
CA ASP A 636 4.45 -2.10 7.28
C ASP A 636 5.65 -2.86 6.68
N GLY A 637 6.45 -3.51 7.54
CA GLY A 637 7.60 -4.33 7.12
C GLY A 637 7.21 -5.45 6.15
N GLY A 638 6.00 -6.02 6.32
CA GLY A 638 5.43 -7.08 5.49
C GLY A 638 5.21 -6.69 4.04
N HIS A 639 5.14 -5.38 3.71
CA HIS A 639 5.17 -4.91 2.33
C HIS A 639 6.51 -5.19 1.61
N PHE A 640 7.54 -5.59 2.36
CA PHE A 640 8.80 -6.11 1.82
C PHE A 640 9.06 -7.55 2.28
N ASP A 641 9.20 -7.79 3.58
CA ASP A 641 9.39 -9.11 4.19
C ASP A 641 8.56 -9.18 5.47
N ASN A 642 7.56 -10.07 5.48
CA ASN A 642 6.66 -10.24 6.62
C ASN A 642 7.29 -11.08 7.74
N THR A 643 8.32 -11.89 7.44
CA THR A 643 8.92 -12.82 8.41
C THR A 643 9.78 -12.11 9.46
N GLY A 644 10.45 -11.02 9.08
CA GLY A 644 11.46 -10.36 9.92
C GLY A 644 12.83 -11.04 9.86
N VAL A 645 12.99 -12.14 9.11
CA VAL A 645 14.26 -12.88 9.00
C VAL A 645 15.28 -12.11 8.16
N TYR A 646 14.85 -11.22 7.26
CA TYR A 646 15.76 -10.52 6.33
C TYR A 646 16.86 -9.68 7.03
N SER A 647 16.61 -9.07 8.20
CA SER A 647 17.66 -8.38 8.99
C SER A 647 18.62 -9.35 9.69
N LEU A 648 18.14 -10.51 10.12
CA LEU A 648 18.94 -11.53 10.82
C LEU A 648 19.92 -12.23 9.87
N LEU A 649 19.52 -12.47 8.62
CA LEU A 649 20.40 -13.02 7.57
C LEU A 649 21.67 -12.17 7.36
N LYS A 650 21.58 -10.85 7.54
CA LYS A 650 22.72 -9.91 7.40
C LYS A 650 23.76 -10.01 8.51
N ARG A 651 23.46 -10.75 9.57
CA ARG A 651 24.32 -11.00 10.74
C ARG A 651 24.90 -12.42 10.73
N GLU A 652 24.65 -13.17 9.65
CA GLU A 652 25.12 -14.55 9.42
C GLU A 652 24.87 -15.50 10.60
N LEU A 653 23.70 -15.38 11.23
CA LEU A 653 23.36 -16.10 12.46
C LEU A 653 23.32 -17.62 12.25
N SER A 654 23.86 -18.34 13.22
CA SER A 654 23.98 -19.80 13.19
C SER A 654 22.64 -20.51 13.39
N LEU A 655 21.71 -19.88 14.14
CA LEU A 655 20.33 -20.34 14.28
C LEU A 655 19.36 -19.15 14.28
N ILE A 656 18.31 -19.27 13.51
CA ILE A 656 17.16 -18.35 13.49
C ILE A 656 15.90 -19.17 13.79
N VAL A 657 15.11 -18.73 14.77
CA VAL A 657 13.77 -19.26 15.05
C VAL A 657 12.74 -18.23 14.57
N LEU A 658 11.80 -18.64 13.72
CA LEU A 658 10.76 -17.78 13.14
C LEU A 658 9.37 -18.25 13.58
N ALA A 659 8.56 -17.34 14.12
CA ALA A 659 7.10 -17.51 14.20
C ALA A 659 6.44 -17.03 12.90
N ASP A 660 6.04 -17.93 12.00
CA ASP A 660 5.36 -17.56 10.75
C ASP A 660 3.84 -17.37 10.97
N CYS A 661 3.51 -16.27 11.64
CA CYS A 661 2.16 -15.83 11.92
C CYS A 661 1.48 -15.11 10.74
N GLY A 662 2.05 -15.12 9.53
CA GLY A 662 1.40 -14.62 8.32
C GLY A 662 0.07 -15.35 8.06
N ALA A 663 -0.98 -14.61 7.71
CA ALA A 663 -2.31 -15.20 7.47
C ALA A 663 -2.30 -15.96 6.14
N ASP A 664 -2.28 -17.29 6.21
CA ASP A 664 -2.19 -18.16 5.05
C ASP A 664 -3.20 -19.31 5.15
N PRO A 665 -4.50 -19.04 4.93
CA PRO A 665 -5.58 -20.03 5.10
C PRO A 665 -5.52 -21.18 4.08
N SER A 666 -4.56 -21.17 3.15
CA SER A 666 -4.33 -22.24 2.17
C SER A 666 -2.90 -22.77 2.16
N TYR A 667 -2.12 -22.43 3.20
CA TYR A 667 -0.76 -22.91 3.52
C TYR A 667 0.14 -23.02 2.27
N VAL A 668 0.33 -21.88 1.59
CA VAL A 668 1.17 -21.76 0.40
C VAL A 668 2.60 -21.29 0.74
N PHE A 669 2.81 -20.82 1.98
CA PHE A 669 4.08 -20.29 2.49
C PHE A 669 4.62 -19.13 1.63
N ALA A 670 3.72 -18.25 1.19
CA ALA A 670 4.03 -17.15 0.28
C ALA A 670 5.07 -16.16 0.85
N ASP A 671 5.05 -15.92 2.16
CA ASP A 671 6.05 -15.10 2.85
C ASP A 671 7.43 -15.77 2.86
N MET A 672 7.51 -17.09 3.06
CA MET A 672 8.76 -17.86 2.96
C MET A 672 9.31 -17.90 1.54
N GLU A 673 8.45 -18.06 0.53
CA GLU A 673 8.85 -18.00 -0.88
C GLU A 673 9.43 -16.61 -1.22
N ASN A 674 8.80 -15.54 -0.72
CA ASN A 674 9.26 -14.17 -0.87
C ASN A 674 10.59 -13.92 -0.14
N LEU A 675 10.76 -14.44 1.09
CA LEU A 675 12.02 -14.38 1.84
C LEU A 675 13.16 -15.09 1.09
N THR A 676 13.02 -16.38 0.76
CA THR A 676 14.08 -17.17 0.09
C THR A 676 14.45 -16.57 -1.27
N ARG A 677 13.46 -16.08 -2.03
CA ARG A 677 13.69 -15.37 -3.30
C ARG A 677 14.46 -14.05 -3.10
N LYS A 678 14.20 -13.31 -2.02
CA LYS A 678 14.90 -12.06 -1.72
C LYS A 678 16.29 -12.26 -1.15
N ALA A 679 16.47 -13.21 -0.23
CA ALA A 679 17.78 -13.60 0.33
C ALA A 679 18.78 -13.92 -0.79
N ARG A 680 18.36 -14.71 -1.78
CA ARG A 680 19.18 -15.06 -2.94
C ARG A 680 19.50 -13.87 -3.85
N ILE A 681 18.53 -13.00 -4.14
CA ILE A 681 18.74 -11.87 -5.08
C ILE A 681 19.51 -10.71 -4.43
N ASP A 682 19.32 -10.48 -3.12
CA ASP A 682 19.89 -9.32 -2.42
C ASP A 682 21.20 -9.61 -1.68
N MET A 683 21.44 -10.85 -1.28
CA MET A 683 22.58 -11.24 -0.42
C MET A 683 23.33 -12.48 -0.91
N ASP A 684 22.93 -13.10 -2.03
CA ASP A 684 23.41 -14.40 -2.50
C ASP A 684 23.27 -15.54 -1.47
N ILE A 685 22.31 -15.41 -0.55
CA ILE A 685 22.02 -16.39 0.50
C ILE A 685 21.05 -17.44 -0.05
N ALA A 686 21.42 -18.72 0.09
CA ALA A 686 20.51 -19.84 -0.14
C ALA A 686 19.82 -20.26 1.16
N ILE A 687 18.51 -20.53 1.08
CA ILE A 687 17.71 -21.13 2.15
C ILE A 687 17.05 -22.38 1.55
N ASP A 688 17.49 -23.55 2.00
CA ASP A 688 17.10 -24.85 1.47
C ASP A 688 16.33 -25.64 2.55
N PHE A 689 15.04 -25.91 2.33
CA PHE A 689 14.22 -26.68 3.28
C PHE A 689 14.67 -28.15 3.32
N ILE A 690 14.67 -28.73 4.53
CA ILE A 690 15.13 -30.09 4.80
C ILE A 690 13.94 -31.07 4.75
N ASP A 691 14.17 -32.26 4.22
CA ASP A 691 13.21 -33.37 4.24
C ASP A 691 13.20 -34.05 5.63
N PRO A 692 12.07 -34.05 6.38
CA PRO A 692 11.98 -34.71 7.67
C PRO A 692 12.31 -36.20 7.65
N ALA A 693 12.08 -36.88 6.51
CA ALA A 693 12.40 -38.31 6.35
C ALA A 693 13.91 -38.58 6.20
N SER A 694 14.73 -37.53 6.00
CA SER A 694 16.19 -37.63 5.94
C SER A 694 16.90 -37.38 7.26
N LEU A 695 16.17 -37.00 8.32
CA LEU A 695 16.75 -36.70 9.62
C LEU A 695 17.22 -37.98 10.34
N PRO A 696 18.38 -37.96 11.00
CA PRO A 696 18.92 -39.15 11.67
C PRO A 696 18.03 -39.59 12.84
N VAL A 697 17.90 -40.92 13.02
CA VAL A 697 17.03 -41.54 14.03
C VAL A 697 17.38 -41.10 15.47
N SER A 698 18.63 -40.67 15.70
CA SER A 698 19.10 -40.08 16.96
C SER A 698 18.37 -38.80 17.38
N ALA A 699 17.69 -38.10 16.46
CA ALA A 699 16.82 -36.97 16.79
C ALA A 699 15.54 -37.38 17.55
N GLY A 700 15.17 -38.67 17.52
CA GLY A 700 13.98 -39.21 18.19
C GLY A 700 12.70 -39.07 17.37
N ALA A 701 11.99 -40.17 17.16
CA ALA A 701 10.82 -40.24 16.28
C ALA A 701 9.70 -39.23 16.65
N ALA A 702 9.47 -38.98 17.95
CA ALA A 702 8.46 -38.04 18.45
C ALA A 702 8.81 -36.55 18.22
N LEU A 703 10.08 -36.24 17.89
CA LEU A 703 10.51 -34.94 17.40
C LEU A 703 10.39 -34.87 15.87
N CYS A 704 10.89 -35.89 15.15
CA CYS A 704 10.80 -35.94 13.69
C CYS A 704 9.35 -35.85 13.18
N ALA A 705 8.38 -36.44 13.90
CA ALA A 705 6.95 -36.35 13.59
C ALA A 705 6.34 -34.93 13.71
N ARG A 706 7.07 -33.95 14.28
CA ARG A 706 6.67 -32.53 14.36
C ARG A 706 7.20 -31.70 13.19
N PHE A 707 8.20 -32.21 12.47
CA PHE A 707 8.76 -31.58 11.28
C PHE A 707 7.97 -31.94 10.02
N GLY A 708 7.70 -30.95 9.19
CA GLY A 708 7.04 -31.08 7.88
C GLY A 708 7.73 -30.24 6.81
N THR A 709 7.32 -30.44 5.57
CA THR A 709 7.72 -29.61 4.42
C THR A 709 6.61 -28.60 4.08
N PRO A 710 6.88 -27.57 3.25
CA PRO A 710 5.83 -26.68 2.74
C PRO A 710 4.71 -27.38 1.96
N ASP A 711 4.94 -28.62 1.50
CA ASP A 711 3.95 -29.43 0.78
C ASP A 711 3.16 -30.38 1.72
N SER A 712 3.70 -30.73 2.90
CA SER A 712 3.05 -31.66 3.86
C SER A 712 2.26 -30.97 4.98
N ILE A 713 2.49 -29.67 5.21
CA ILE A 713 1.74 -28.88 6.20
C ILE A 713 0.50 -28.28 5.52
N THR A 714 -0.62 -29.00 5.62
CA THR A 714 -1.93 -28.63 5.06
C THR A 714 -2.81 -27.88 6.08
N PRO A 715 -3.97 -27.31 5.67
CA PRO A 715 -4.91 -26.67 6.59
C PRO A 715 -5.49 -27.59 7.66
N ASP A 716 -5.56 -28.89 7.39
CA ASP A 716 -6.15 -29.90 8.27
C ASP A 716 -5.28 -30.09 9.54
N PRO A 717 -5.87 -30.48 10.69
CA PRO A 717 -5.10 -30.75 11.91
C PRO A 717 -4.03 -31.83 11.71
N GLY A 718 -2.87 -31.66 12.35
CA GLY A 718 -1.79 -32.64 12.27
C GLY A 718 -0.58 -32.29 13.13
N SER A 719 0.27 -33.28 13.42
CA SER A 719 1.45 -33.10 14.29
C SER A 719 2.51 -32.16 13.70
N GLN A 720 2.58 -32.03 12.38
CA GLN A 720 3.62 -31.24 11.70
C GLN A 720 3.31 -29.74 11.75
N HIS A 721 4.12 -29.00 12.50
CA HIS A 721 4.05 -27.54 12.69
C HIS A 721 5.42 -26.86 12.62
N LEU A 722 6.52 -27.64 12.60
CA LEU A 722 7.88 -27.14 12.45
C LEU A 722 8.37 -27.36 11.02
N LEU A 723 9.08 -26.38 10.45
CA LEU A 723 9.86 -26.57 9.23
C LEU A 723 11.33 -26.29 9.53
N LEU A 724 12.22 -27.14 9.02
CA LEU A 724 13.67 -26.98 9.13
C LEU A 724 14.24 -26.55 7.78
N ALA A 725 15.16 -25.58 7.78
CA ALA A 725 15.90 -25.18 6.59
C ALA A 725 17.38 -24.88 6.91
N ARG A 726 18.25 -25.23 5.97
CA ARG A 726 19.67 -24.88 5.97
C ARG A 726 19.86 -23.55 5.26
N ILE A 727 20.55 -22.62 5.93
CA ILE A 727 21.01 -21.35 5.36
C ILE A 727 22.46 -21.52 4.94
N ARG A 728 22.83 -21.05 3.74
CA ARG A 728 24.21 -20.98 3.27
C ARG A 728 24.57 -19.52 3.02
N TYR A 729 25.57 -19.01 3.74
CA TYR A 729 25.99 -17.61 3.69
C TYR A 729 27.18 -17.39 2.72
N PRO A 730 27.31 -16.20 2.11
CA PRO A 730 28.42 -15.87 1.20
C PRO A 730 29.83 -15.97 1.80
N SER A 731 29.97 -15.89 3.12
CA SER A 731 31.22 -16.12 3.85
C SER A 731 31.69 -17.58 3.85
N GLY A 732 30.83 -18.53 3.43
CA GLY A 732 31.02 -19.96 3.62
C GLY A 732 30.47 -20.50 4.95
N ALA A 733 29.95 -19.63 5.83
CA ALA A 733 29.26 -20.06 7.04
C ALA A 733 27.92 -20.75 6.70
N ASN A 734 27.54 -21.73 7.53
CA ASN A 734 26.21 -22.34 7.49
C ASN A 734 25.39 -21.82 8.68
N GLY A 735 24.09 -21.63 8.44
CA GLY A 735 23.10 -21.33 9.49
C GLY A 735 21.90 -22.26 9.41
N CYS A 736 21.07 -22.22 10.43
CA CYS A 736 19.82 -22.97 10.52
C CYS A 736 18.64 -22.01 10.63
N LEU A 737 17.53 -22.32 9.96
CA LEU A 737 16.24 -21.66 10.13
C LEU A 737 15.21 -22.70 10.58
N LEU A 738 14.69 -22.51 11.79
CA LEU A 738 13.49 -23.19 12.28
C LEU A 738 12.30 -22.28 12.08
N VAL A 739 11.22 -22.77 11.46
CA VAL A 739 9.95 -22.07 11.33
C VAL A 739 8.88 -22.78 12.16
N VAL A 740 8.24 -22.05 13.07
CA VAL A 740 7.04 -22.46 13.80
C VAL A 740 5.83 -21.91 13.05
N LYS A 741 5.02 -22.79 12.44
CA LYS A 741 3.79 -22.40 11.73
C LYS A 741 2.56 -22.63 12.62
N PRO A 742 1.69 -21.62 12.83
CA PRO A 742 0.41 -21.84 13.51
C PRO A 742 -0.44 -22.84 12.73
N ARG A 743 -0.72 -24.00 13.34
CA ARG A 743 -1.57 -25.09 12.84
C ARG A 743 -2.29 -25.72 14.03
N LEU A 744 -3.46 -26.33 13.81
CA LEU A 744 -4.08 -27.20 14.80
C LEU A 744 -3.28 -28.52 14.89
N VAL A 745 -2.97 -28.95 16.11
CA VAL A 745 -2.41 -30.26 16.42
C VAL A 745 -3.51 -31.19 16.94
N CYS A 746 -3.26 -32.51 16.96
CA CYS A 746 -4.27 -33.50 17.33
C CYS A 746 -4.65 -33.47 18.82
N GLU A 747 -3.76 -32.96 19.67
CA GLU A 747 -3.96 -32.81 21.11
C GLU A 747 -3.90 -31.32 21.46
N LEU A 748 -5.03 -30.73 21.85
CA LEU A 748 -5.18 -29.34 22.23
C LEU A 748 -5.91 -29.24 23.58
N PRO A 749 -5.65 -28.19 24.39
CA PRO A 749 -6.47 -27.86 25.55
C PRO A 749 -7.94 -27.67 25.17
N LEU A 750 -8.84 -28.02 26.10
CA LEU A 750 -10.30 -28.10 25.87
C LEU A 750 -10.92 -26.78 25.37
N ASP A 751 -10.43 -25.65 25.86
CA ASP A 751 -10.84 -24.30 25.48
C ASP A 751 -10.36 -23.94 24.07
N VAL A 752 -9.12 -24.25 23.72
CA VAL A 752 -8.55 -24.04 22.37
C VAL A 752 -9.25 -24.93 21.34
N ALA A 753 -9.54 -26.19 21.70
CA ALA A 753 -10.30 -27.12 20.86
C ALA A 753 -11.74 -26.61 20.63
N GLY A 754 -12.45 -26.26 21.71
CA GLY A 754 -13.81 -25.70 21.61
C GLY A 754 -13.88 -24.36 20.85
N TYR A 755 -12.82 -23.54 20.92
CA TYR A 755 -12.72 -22.35 20.09
C TYR A 755 -12.54 -22.70 18.61
N ALA A 756 -11.68 -23.68 18.29
CA ALA A 756 -11.44 -24.15 16.92
C ALA A 756 -12.70 -24.75 16.28
N ASP A 757 -13.44 -25.59 17.00
CA ASP A 757 -14.71 -26.17 16.54
C ASP A 757 -15.75 -25.09 16.18
N GLY A 758 -15.78 -23.99 16.93
CA GLY A 758 -16.62 -22.83 16.65
C GLY A 758 -16.12 -21.93 15.51
N HIS A 759 -14.84 -21.97 15.16
CA HIS A 759 -14.19 -21.01 14.26
C HIS A 759 -13.30 -21.71 13.22
N ARG A 760 -13.92 -22.22 12.14
CA ARG A 760 -13.24 -22.97 11.05
C ARG A 760 -12.00 -22.32 10.42
N ASP A 761 -11.90 -20.99 10.48
CA ASP A 761 -10.76 -20.24 9.96
C ASP A 761 -9.56 -20.20 10.93
N PHE A 762 -9.70 -20.64 12.18
CA PHE A 762 -8.63 -20.67 13.19
C PHE A 762 -7.63 -21.80 12.90
N PRO A 763 -6.29 -21.57 12.95
CA PRO A 763 -5.60 -20.36 13.39
C PRO A 763 -5.26 -19.34 12.29
N GLN A 764 -5.79 -19.48 11.07
CA GLN A 764 -5.49 -18.63 9.91
C GLN A 764 -6.49 -17.47 9.66
N GLN A 765 -7.25 -17.07 10.69
CA GLN A 765 -8.23 -15.96 10.63
C GLN A 765 -7.59 -14.67 10.08
N SER A 766 -8.31 -13.92 9.24
CA SER A 766 -7.78 -12.76 8.50
C SER A 766 -7.13 -11.68 9.40
N THR A 767 -6.06 -11.05 8.90
CA THR A 767 -5.45 -9.86 9.52
C THR A 767 -6.37 -8.62 9.56
N ALA A 768 -7.53 -8.69 8.91
CA ALA A 768 -8.61 -7.72 9.06
C ALA A 768 -9.05 -7.56 10.52
N GLU A 769 -9.06 -8.66 11.28
CA GLU A 769 -9.65 -8.71 12.61
C GLU A 769 -8.67 -8.23 13.68
N GLN A 770 -8.94 -7.05 14.22
CA GLN A 770 -8.06 -6.37 15.19
C GLN A 770 -8.71 -6.22 16.59
N PHE A 771 -9.90 -6.79 16.79
CA PHE A 771 -10.71 -6.63 18.01
C PHE A 771 -10.87 -7.93 18.81
N PHE A 772 -9.75 -8.62 19.05
CA PHE A 772 -9.72 -9.90 19.75
C PHE A 772 -10.49 -9.85 21.07
N ASN A 773 -11.48 -10.73 21.20
CA ASN A 773 -12.14 -11.00 22.47
C ASN A 773 -11.25 -11.90 23.35
N GLU A 774 -11.64 -12.10 24.62
CA GLU A 774 -10.81 -12.84 25.58
C GLU A 774 -10.55 -14.29 25.17
N SER A 775 -11.56 -15.02 24.66
CA SER A 775 -11.37 -16.42 24.23
C SER A 775 -10.55 -16.57 22.95
N GLN A 776 -10.67 -15.65 21.99
CA GLN A 776 -9.82 -15.61 20.81
C GLN A 776 -8.38 -15.25 21.17
N TRP A 777 -8.19 -14.29 22.08
CA TRP A 777 -6.87 -13.92 22.59
C TRP A 777 -6.21 -15.12 23.27
N GLU A 778 -6.91 -15.77 24.20
CA GLU A 778 -6.38 -16.92 24.92
C GLU A 778 -6.08 -18.08 23.98
N SER A 779 -6.97 -18.39 23.04
CA SER A 779 -6.77 -19.49 22.08
C SER A 779 -5.52 -19.31 21.22
N TYR A 780 -5.20 -18.07 20.80
CA TYR A 780 -3.96 -17.79 20.08
C TYR A 780 -2.72 -17.82 20.98
N CYS A 781 -2.82 -17.37 22.24
CA CYS A 781 -1.70 -17.39 23.18
C CYS A 781 -1.37 -18.84 23.57
N GLN A 782 -2.37 -19.62 23.94
CA GLN A 782 -2.23 -21.02 24.33
C GLN A 782 -1.77 -21.91 23.18
N LEU A 783 -2.22 -21.65 21.94
CA LEU A 783 -1.69 -22.33 20.75
C LEU A 783 -0.22 -21.96 20.51
N GLY A 784 0.16 -20.68 20.62
CA GLY A 784 1.54 -20.23 20.50
C GLY A 784 2.47 -20.89 21.53
N GLU A 785 1.97 -21.08 22.75
CA GLU A 785 2.68 -21.80 23.81
C GLU A 785 2.80 -23.30 23.48
N THR A 786 1.70 -23.95 23.09
CA THR A 786 1.65 -25.41 22.81
C THR A 786 2.56 -25.81 21.64
N LEU A 787 2.63 -24.98 20.59
CA LEU A 787 3.56 -25.20 19.47
C LEU A 787 5.00 -24.79 19.81
N GLY A 788 5.19 -23.98 20.85
CA GLY A 788 6.50 -23.59 21.38
C GLY A 788 7.09 -24.59 22.41
N THR A 789 6.26 -25.40 23.07
CA THR A 789 6.68 -26.40 24.07
C THR A 789 7.89 -27.26 23.68
N PRO A 790 8.03 -27.80 22.45
CA PRO A 790 9.22 -28.60 22.09
C PRO A 790 10.55 -27.82 22.07
N LEU A 791 10.53 -26.47 22.08
CA LEU A 791 11.71 -25.63 21.88
C LEU A 791 12.53 -25.46 23.18
N ASN A 792 13.15 -26.55 23.62
CA ASN A 792 14.07 -26.57 24.77
C ASN A 792 15.54 -26.45 24.34
N ALA A 793 16.45 -26.30 25.32
CA ALA A 793 17.87 -26.08 25.06
C ALA A 793 18.49 -27.17 24.16
N GLY A 794 18.26 -28.44 24.51
CA GLY A 794 18.79 -29.58 23.75
C GLY A 794 18.29 -29.65 22.31
N LEU A 795 17.05 -29.20 22.02
CA LEU A 795 16.59 -29.03 20.64
C LEU A 795 17.34 -27.88 19.95
N LEU A 796 17.44 -26.70 20.59
CA LEU A 796 18.11 -25.55 19.98
C LEU A 796 19.58 -25.84 19.62
N ASP A 797 20.28 -26.62 20.44
CA ASP A 797 21.66 -27.05 20.19
C ASP A 797 21.79 -28.13 19.10
N LEU A 798 20.73 -28.92 18.87
CA LEU A 798 20.67 -30.00 17.87
C LEU A 798 20.24 -29.52 16.48
N LEU A 799 19.46 -28.44 16.38
CA LEU A 799 18.94 -27.90 15.11
C LEU A 799 20.04 -27.62 14.05
N PRO A 800 21.22 -27.05 14.38
CA PRO A 800 22.25 -26.75 13.38
C PRO A 800 22.87 -27.99 12.74
N SER A 801 23.09 -29.09 13.47
CA SER A 801 23.62 -30.33 12.90
C SER A 801 22.56 -31.05 12.07
N LEU A 802 21.31 -31.12 12.53
CA LEU A 802 20.19 -31.66 11.73
C LEU A 802 20.01 -30.89 10.41
N ALA A 803 20.14 -29.57 10.45
CA ALA A 803 20.11 -28.75 9.23
C ALA A 803 21.35 -28.93 8.35
N ALA A 804 22.53 -29.26 8.90
CA ALA A 804 23.73 -29.55 8.13
C ALA A 804 23.68 -30.93 7.44
N GLU A 805 23.22 -31.96 8.15
CA GLU A 805 23.20 -33.35 7.69
C GLU A 805 22.00 -33.67 6.77
N GLY A 806 20.86 -33.01 6.98
CA GLY A 806 19.61 -33.30 6.28
C GLY A 806 19.66 -33.09 4.75
N ALA A 807 18.92 -33.93 4.03
CA ALA A 807 18.72 -33.81 2.59
C ALA A 807 17.75 -32.67 2.27
N VAL A 808 17.96 -31.99 1.13
CA VAL A 808 17.06 -30.90 0.68
C VAL A 808 15.76 -31.50 0.14
N ALA A 809 14.62 -31.05 0.68
CA ALA A 809 13.30 -31.46 0.24
C ALA A 809 13.03 -31.07 -1.22
N ARG A 810 12.64 -32.06 -2.05
CA ARG A 810 12.29 -31.84 -3.45
C ARG A 810 10.83 -31.42 -3.60
N VAL A 811 10.58 -30.11 -3.54
CA VAL A 811 9.26 -29.52 -3.81
C VAL A 811 8.83 -29.87 -5.24
N SER A 812 7.70 -30.57 -5.37
CA SER A 812 7.21 -31.04 -6.67
C SER A 812 6.40 -29.97 -7.41
N VAL A 813 6.50 -29.94 -8.74
CA VAL A 813 5.59 -29.15 -9.58
C VAL A 813 4.26 -29.89 -9.65
N VAL A 814 3.20 -29.33 -9.07
CA VAL A 814 1.84 -29.91 -9.05
C VAL A 814 1.42 -30.36 -10.45
N SER A 815 1.00 -31.61 -10.58
CA SER A 815 0.72 -32.23 -11.87
C SER A 815 -0.44 -31.56 -12.61
N GLY A 816 -0.47 -31.70 -13.95
CA GLY A 816 -1.50 -31.09 -14.79
C GLY A 816 -2.93 -31.62 -14.53
N GLU A 817 -3.06 -32.78 -13.88
CA GLU A 817 -4.36 -33.39 -13.59
C GLU A 817 -4.88 -32.98 -12.20
N GLU A 818 -4.02 -32.94 -11.17
CA GLU A 818 -4.36 -32.41 -9.84
C GLU A 818 -4.82 -30.94 -9.91
N GLN A 819 -4.28 -30.15 -10.85
CA GLN A 819 -4.70 -28.76 -11.10
C GLN A 819 -6.17 -28.60 -11.55
N LYS A 820 -6.87 -29.69 -11.91
CA LYS A 820 -8.33 -29.66 -12.15
C LYS A 820 -9.16 -29.91 -10.88
N ALA A 821 -8.59 -30.56 -9.85
CA ALA A 821 -9.28 -30.92 -8.62
C ALA A 821 -8.98 -29.94 -7.46
N ALA A 822 -7.73 -29.50 -7.35
CA ALA A 822 -7.29 -28.56 -6.32
C ALA A 822 -7.13 -27.13 -6.89
N GLN A 823 -7.42 -26.11 -6.07
CA GLN A 823 -7.11 -24.72 -6.45
C GLN A 823 -5.61 -24.58 -6.75
N THR A 824 -5.30 -24.08 -7.95
CA THR A 824 -3.91 -23.90 -8.39
C THR A 824 -3.15 -22.98 -7.42
N ARG A 825 -1.83 -23.17 -7.29
CA ARG A 825 -0.99 -22.35 -6.39
C ARG A 825 -1.17 -20.85 -6.64
N ARG A 826 -1.41 -20.42 -7.89
CA ARG A 826 -1.72 -19.02 -8.24
C ARG A 826 -3.09 -18.54 -7.71
N GLN A 827 -4.13 -19.37 -7.76
CA GLN A 827 -5.45 -19.03 -7.19
C GLN A 827 -5.37 -18.95 -5.65
N ARG A 828 -4.67 -19.89 -5.02
CA ARG A 828 -4.41 -19.87 -3.57
C ARG A 828 -3.61 -18.64 -3.12
N ILE A 829 -2.53 -18.28 -3.83
CA ILE A 829 -1.79 -17.01 -3.62
C ILE A 829 -2.74 -15.80 -3.74
N GLY A 830 -3.64 -15.80 -4.73
CA GLY A 830 -4.65 -14.74 -4.89
C GLY A 830 -5.60 -14.63 -3.69
N ALA A 831 -6.01 -15.75 -3.10
CA ALA A 831 -6.84 -15.80 -1.89
C ALA A 831 -6.06 -15.35 -0.64
N THR A 832 -4.84 -15.84 -0.43
CA THR A 832 -3.95 -15.43 0.68
C THR A 832 -3.62 -13.93 0.63
N ILE A 833 -3.36 -13.37 -0.56
CA ILE A 833 -3.21 -11.90 -0.75
C ILE A 833 -4.53 -11.16 -0.48
N GLY A 834 -5.67 -11.74 -0.83
CA GLY A 834 -6.99 -11.18 -0.50
C GLY A 834 -7.29 -11.15 0.99
N ALA A 835 -6.97 -12.22 1.72
CA ALA A 835 -7.19 -12.38 3.16
C ALA A 835 -6.23 -11.56 4.03
N SER A 836 -5.10 -11.13 3.48
CA SER A 836 -4.14 -10.24 4.13
C SER A 836 -4.33 -8.75 3.77
N LEU A 837 -5.08 -8.43 2.69
CA LEU A 837 -5.26 -7.06 2.22
C LEU A 837 -6.21 -6.22 3.07
N SER A 838 -5.70 -5.07 3.48
CA SER A 838 -6.17 -4.21 4.55
C SER A 838 -7.31 -3.25 4.20
N LEU A 839 -8.26 -3.67 3.36
CA LEU A 839 -9.63 -3.11 3.43
C LEU A 839 -10.35 -3.60 4.70
N GLY A 840 -9.94 -4.75 5.23
CA GLY A 840 -10.48 -5.38 6.43
C GLY A 840 -10.54 -4.47 7.66
N ALA A 841 -9.43 -3.89 8.13
CA ALA A 841 -9.46 -3.10 9.37
C ALA A 841 -10.34 -1.84 9.29
N ILE A 842 -10.44 -1.22 8.11
CA ILE A 842 -11.37 -0.10 7.85
C ILE A 842 -12.81 -0.62 7.83
N ALA A 843 -13.03 -1.76 7.16
CA ALA A 843 -14.31 -2.45 7.19
C ALA A 843 -14.69 -2.73 8.64
N THR A 844 -13.85 -3.36 9.48
CA THR A 844 -14.18 -3.68 10.87
C THR A 844 -14.46 -2.45 11.76
N VAL A 845 -13.94 -1.25 11.48
CA VAL A 845 -14.42 -0.02 12.17
C VAL A 845 -15.80 0.42 11.66
N ALA A 846 -16.02 0.42 10.34
CA ALA A 846 -17.33 0.70 9.76
C ALA A 846 -18.37 -0.41 10.03
N VAL A 847 -17.92 -1.64 10.28
CA VAL A 847 -18.68 -2.88 10.44
C VAL A 847 -18.91 -3.20 11.90
N THR A 848 -18.04 -2.82 12.85
CA THR A 848 -18.45 -2.76 14.28
C THR A 848 -19.42 -1.61 14.51
N GLY A 849 -19.25 -0.48 13.81
CA GLY A 849 -20.27 0.57 13.72
C GLY A 849 -21.59 0.04 13.14
N TRP A 850 -21.54 -0.66 12.00
CA TRP A 850 -22.72 -1.25 11.36
C TRP A 850 -23.29 -2.44 12.13
N GLN A 851 -22.50 -3.24 12.83
CA GLN A 851 -22.95 -4.37 13.65
C GLN A 851 -23.58 -3.85 14.94
N SER A 852 -22.99 -2.86 15.62
CA SER A 852 -23.66 -2.18 16.73
C SER A 852 -24.98 -1.54 16.27
N TRP A 853 -24.99 -0.90 15.10
CA TRP A 853 -26.22 -0.41 14.47
C TRP A 853 -27.19 -1.54 14.08
N ASN A 854 -26.71 -2.71 13.64
CA ASN A 854 -27.55 -3.82 13.18
C ASN A 854 -28.09 -4.66 14.34
N THR A 855 -27.33 -4.82 15.43
CA THR A 855 -27.81 -5.33 16.72
C THR A 855 -28.87 -4.36 17.27
N HIS A 856 -28.62 -3.05 17.24
CA HIS A 856 -29.64 -2.07 17.61
C HIS A 856 -30.88 -2.11 16.68
N GLN A 857 -30.71 -2.33 15.37
CA GLN A 857 -31.82 -2.57 14.44
C GLN A 857 -32.51 -3.93 14.66
N GLN A 858 -31.85 -4.93 15.24
CA GLN A 858 -32.45 -6.21 15.64
C GLN A 858 -33.20 -6.10 16.97
N GLU A 859 -32.68 -5.33 17.93
CA GLU A 859 -33.39 -4.90 19.15
C GLU A 859 -34.67 -4.14 18.75
N VAL A 860 -34.54 -3.07 17.96
CA VAL A 860 -35.67 -2.27 17.45
C VAL A 860 -36.64 -3.10 16.60
N ARG A 861 -36.19 -4.14 15.88
CA ARG A 861 -37.11 -5.07 15.17
C ARG A 861 -37.84 -6.01 16.12
N THR A 862 -37.17 -6.49 17.17
CA THR A 862 -37.80 -7.30 18.23
C THR A 862 -38.84 -6.47 18.99
N GLU A 863 -38.52 -5.21 19.31
CA GLU A 863 -39.47 -4.22 19.86
C GLU A 863 -40.66 -3.97 18.90
N GLN A 864 -40.41 -3.81 17.60
CA GLN A 864 -41.46 -3.64 16.59
C GLN A 864 -42.35 -4.88 16.44
N GLN A 865 -41.81 -6.10 16.55
CA GLN A 865 -42.61 -7.32 16.57
C GLN A 865 -43.47 -7.41 17.84
N GLY A 866 -42.93 -7.05 19.01
CA GLY A 866 -43.71 -6.92 20.25
C GLY A 866 -44.85 -5.89 20.12
N ALA A 867 -44.56 -4.73 19.52
CA ALA A 867 -45.54 -3.69 19.26
C ALA A 867 -46.65 -4.14 18.28
N GLN A 868 -46.32 -4.92 17.24
CA GLN A 868 -47.31 -5.48 16.32
C GLN A 868 -48.26 -6.46 17.02
N THR A 869 -47.76 -7.34 17.90
CA THR A 869 -48.60 -8.24 18.69
C THR A 869 -49.52 -7.45 19.64
N GLN A 870 -48.98 -6.49 20.38
CA GLN A 870 -49.77 -5.62 21.27
C GLN A 870 -50.85 -4.83 20.50
N GLN A 871 -50.51 -4.29 19.32
CA GLN A 871 -51.47 -3.61 18.48
C GLN A 871 -52.59 -4.54 17.99
N SER A 872 -52.28 -5.79 17.61
CA SER A 872 -53.30 -6.77 17.21
C SER A 872 -54.27 -7.15 18.33
N GLU A 873 -53.81 -7.23 19.59
CA GLU A 873 -54.69 -7.43 20.75
C GLU A 873 -55.58 -6.20 20.99
N ALA A 874 -55.04 -5.00 20.80
CA ALA A 874 -55.76 -3.74 20.98
C ALA A 874 -56.82 -3.49 19.90
N ASP A 875 -56.48 -3.70 18.62
CA ASP A 875 -57.40 -3.56 17.49
C ASP A 875 -58.53 -4.62 17.56
N ALA A 876 -58.25 -5.83 18.09
CA ALA A 876 -59.27 -6.84 18.37
C ALA A 876 -60.24 -6.43 19.50
N ILE A 877 -59.74 -5.87 20.61
CA ILE A 877 -60.60 -5.33 21.68
C ILE A 877 -61.42 -4.14 21.19
N GLN A 878 -60.85 -3.29 20.33
CA GLN A 878 -61.58 -2.17 19.71
C GLN A 878 -62.75 -2.70 18.85
N THR A 879 -62.51 -3.75 18.06
CA THR A 879 -63.53 -4.39 17.22
C THR A 879 -64.66 -5.01 18.06
N ASP A 880 -64.33 -5.66 19.18
CA ASP A 880 -65.34 -6.25 20.08
C ASP A 880 -66.22 -5.18 20.76
N LEU A 881 -65.65 -4.03 21.13
CA LEU A 881 -66.38 -2.89 21.71
C LEU A 881 -67.24 -2.17 20.65
N GLU A 882 -66.74 -1.99 19.43
CA GLU A 882 -67.50 -1.44 18.30
C GLU A 882 -68.70 -2.31 17.90
N ALA A 883 -68.62 -3.63 18.14
CA ALA A 883 -69.72 -4.57 17.93
C ALA A 883 -70.81 -4.51 19.03
N ASN A 884 -70.72 -3.58 19.99
CA ASN A 884 -71.61 -3.47 21.16
C ASN A 884 -71.70 -4.76 22.00
N LEU A 885 -70.62 -5.53 22.09
CA LEU A 885 -70.54 -6.64 23.04
C LEU A 885 -70.47 -6.07 24.47
N ALA A 886 -71.31 -6.61 25.36
CA ALA A 886 -71.41 -6.12 26.73
C ALA A 886 -70.07 -6.27 27.49
N TYR A 887 -69.71 -5.24 28.26
CA TYR A 887 -68.53 -5.26 29.11
C TYR A 887 -68.68 -6.33 30.21
N ASP A 888 -67.93 -7.42 30.09
CA ASP A 888 -67.92 -8.54 31.03
C ASP A 888 -66.58 -8.69 31.76
N THR A 889 -66.49 -9.68 32.65
CA THR A 889 -65.25 -9.96 33.41
C THR A 889 -64.09 -10.44 32.55
N LYS A 890 -64.34 -10.96 31.33
CA LYS A 890 -63.29 -11.32 30.36
C LYS A 890 -62.77 -10.09 29.63
N MET A 891 -63.64 -9.13 29.30
CA MET A 891 -63.25 -7.86 28.70
C MET A 891 -62.37 -7.05 29.66
N HIS A 892 -62.78 -6.95 30.93
CA HIS A 892 -61.94 -6.40 32.01
C HIS A 892 -60.55 -7.08 32.07
N ALA A 893 -60.50 -8.41 32.07
CA ALA A 893 -59.22 -9.14 32.12
C ALA A 893 -58.34 -8.90 30.88
N ARG A 894 -58.93 -8.75 29.69
CA ARG A 894 -58.22 -8.43 28.44
C ARG A 894 -57.67 -6.99 28.44
N LEU A 895 -58.47 -6.02 28.87
CA LEU A 895 -58.06 -4.62 29.02
C LEU A 895 -56.93 -4.47 30.05
N TYR A 896 -57.09 -5.06 31.24
CA TYR A 896 -56.09 -5.03 32.29
C TYR A 896 -54.76 -5.69 31.86
N ALA A 897 -54.82 -6.85 31.18
CA ALA A 897 -53.63 -7.51 30.65
C ALA A 897 -52.93 -6.66 29.56
N LEU A 898 -53.69 -6.01 28.67
CA LEU A 898 -53.14 -5.10 27.65
C LEU A 898 -52.45 -3.88 28.29
N MET A 899 -53.05 -3.30 29.34
CA MET A 899 -52.47 -2.20 30.10
C MET A 899 -51.17 -2.61 30.81
N GLN A 900 -51.15 -3.77 31.49
CA GLN A 900 -49.96 -4.27 32.17
C GLN A 900 -48.82 -4.56 31.18
N LYS A 901 -49.13 -5.11 29.99
CA LYS A 901 -48.18 -5.27 28.87
C LYS A 901 -47.66 -3.93 28.34
N PHE A 902 -48.49 -2.90 28.25
CA PHE A 902 -48.13 -1.56 27.78
C PHE A 902 -47.23 -0.80 28.77
N GLU A 903 -47.46 -0.98 30.07
CA GLU A 903 -46.61 -0.43 31.14
C GLU A 903 -45.21 -1.06 31.12
N GLN A 904 -45.13 -2.38 30.86
CA GLN A 904 -43.87 -3.12 30.74
C GLN A 904 -43.12 -2.86 29.42
N SER A 905 -43.81 -2.61 28.30
CA SER A 905 -43.19 -2.51 26.96
C SER A 905 -42.67 -1.13 26.56
N GLY A 906 -42.75 -0.12 27.44
CA GLY A 906 -42.05 1.15 27.22
C GLY A 906 -42.64 2.07 26.15
N LYS A 907 -43.98 2.21 26.08
CA LYS A 907 -44.69 3.22 25.28
C LYS A 907 -44.30 3.28 23.79
N ALA A 908 -44.36 2.12 23.11
CA ALA A 908 -44.10 2.00 21.67
C ALA A 908 -44.85 3.02 20.79
N GLY A 909 -44.21 3.41 19.67
CA GLY A 909 -44.55 4.57 18.83
C GLY A 909 -45.89 4.50 18.06
N GLY A 910 -47.00 4.60 18.78
CA GLY A 910 -48.36 4.65 18.22
C GLY A 910 -49.42 4.31 19.26
N MET A 911 -49.08 3.44 20.21
CA MET A 911 -50.00 2.86 21.19
C MET A 911 -50.82 3.87 22.01
N PRO A 912 -50.32 5.06 22.41
CA PRO A 912 -51.14 6.06 23.10
C PRO A 912 -52.35 6.57 22.28
N ARG A 913 -52.29 6.53 20.94
CA ARG A 913 -53.47 6.84 20.07
C ARG A 913 -54.47 5.69 19.97
N ILE A 914 -54.07 4.49 20.37
CA ILE A 914 -54.93 3.30 20.43
C ILE A 914 -55.57 3.24 21.82
N MET A 915 -54.79 3.42 22.89
CA MET A 915 -55.28 3.56 24.27
C MET A 915 -56.32 4.68 24.43
N ASN A 916 -56.12 5.86 23.82
CA ASN A 916 -57.13 6.92 23.85
C ASN A 916 -58.43 6.52 23.12
N ARG A 917 -58.35 5.88 21.94
CA ARG A 917 -59.53 5.40 21.20
C ARG A 917 -60.30 4.33 21.97
N LEU A 918 -59.58 3.36 22.55
CA LEU A 918 -60.14 2.35 23.44
C LEU A 918 -60.81 2.99 24.67
N ALA A 919 -60.21 4.01 25.28
CA ALA A 919 -60.82 4.73 26.38
C ALA A 919 -62.10 5.50 25.95
N ASP A 920 -62.07 6.21 24.82
CA ASP A 920 -63.23 6.95 24.32
C ASP A 920 -64.41 6.02 23.95
N GLN A 921 -64.13 4.82 23.42
CA GLN A 921 -65.15 3.80 23.14
C GLN A 921 -65.63 3.06 24.40
N LEU A 922 -64.72 2.66 25.29
CA LEU A 922 -65.08 2.03 26.57
C LEU A 922 -66.00 2.94 27.39
N ASN A 923 -65.75 4.26 27.40
CA ASN A 923 -66.64 5.25 28.01
C ASN A 923 -68.06 5.23 27.43
N HIS A 924 -68.21 4.98 26.12
CA HIS A 924 -69.53 4.81 25.50
C HIS A 924 -70.18 3.48 25.95
N SER A 925 -69.41 2.38 25.96
CA SER A 925 -69.88 1.06 26.42
C SER A 925 -70.29 1.05 27.90
N CYS A 926 -69.57 1.75 28.79
CA CYS A 926 -69.98 1.91 30.20
C CYS A 926 -71.32 2.66 30.29
N GLY A 927 -71.52 3.71 29.50
CA GLY A 927 -72.78 4.47 29.42
C GLY A 927 -73.98 3.70 28.87
N LEU A 928 -73.81 2.45 28.43
CA LEU A 928 -74.89 1.52 28.05
C LEU A 928 -75.21 0.48 29.15
N LEU A 929 -74.47 0.47 30.26
CA LEU A 929 -74.78 -0.36 31.43
C LEU A 929 -75.88 0.31 32.26
N ALA A 930 -76.79 -0.50 32.81
CA ALA A 930 -77.77 -0.02 33.79
C ALA A 930 -77.08 0.36 35.11
N SER A 931 -77.57 1.40 35.79
CA SER A 931 -76.94 1.98 36.98
C SER A 931 -77.02 1.12 38.26
N ASP A 932 -77.67 -0.03 38.19
CA ASP A 932 -77.70 -1.08 39.21
C ASP A 932 -76.71 -2.23 38.90
N ASN A 933 -76.01 -2.20 37.76
CA ASN A 933 -75.08 -3.24 37.36
C ASN A 933 -73.75 -3.14 38.14
N PRO A 934 -73.32 -4.18 38.89
CA PRO A 934 -72.08 -4.15 39.68
C PRO A 934 -70.79 -4.04 38.84
N LEU A 935 -70.88 -4.13 37.50
CA LEU A 935 -69.75 -3.91 36.58
C LEU A 935 -69.60 -2.46 36.13
N ASP A 936 -70.58 -1.57 36.32
CA ASP A 936 -70.49 -0.17 35.87
C ASP A 936 -69.31 0.58 36.54
N GLN A 937 -69.27 0.56 37.87
CA GLN A 937 -68.15 1.15 38.64
C GLN A 937 -66.79 0.53 38.25
N ARG A 938 -66.76 -0.73 37.81
CA ARG A 938 -65.55 -1.40 37.31
C ARG A 938 -65.16 -0.88 35.92
N CYS A 939 -66.13 -0.71 35.03
CA CYS A 939 -65.97 -0.17 33.68
C CYS A 939 -65.42 1.26 33.71
N LEU A 940 -65.98 2.11 34.60
CA LEU A 940 -65.54 3.49 34.79
C LEU A 940 -64.11 3.59 35.38
N LEU A 941 -63.70 2.63 36.23
CA LEU A 941 -62.33 2.55 36.75
C LEU A 941 -61.32 2.12 35.66
N ASP A 942 -61.65 1.11 34.84
CA ASP A 942 -60.83 0.71 33.70
C ASP A 942 -60.69 1.86 32.70
N TYR A 943 -61.78 2.56 32.37
CA TYR A 943 -61.78 3.77 31.54
C TYR A 943 -60.83 4.84 32.09
N ALA A 944 -60.95 5.18 33.38
CA ALA A 944 -60.11 6.19 34.01
C ALA A 944 -58.61 5.79 33.97
N ALA A 945 -58.31 4.51 34.19
CA ALA A 945 -56.94 4.00 34.19
C ALA A 945 -56.34 3.91 32.77
N LEU A 946 -57.10 3.50 31.76
CA LEU A 946 -56.71 3.59 30.34
C LEU A 946 -56.45 5.04 29.92
N ARG A 947 -57.33 5.97 30.31
CA ARG A 947 -57.18 7.40 29.97
C ARG A 947 -55.97 8.02 30.67
N ALA A 948 -55.67 7.64 31.90
CA ALA A 948 -54.45 8.04 32.61
C ALA A 948 -53.17 7.52 31.91
N ALA A 949 -53.12 6.22 31.59
CA ALA A 949 -52.01 5.61 30.86
C ALA A 949 -51.74 6.28 29.50
N ALA A 950 -52.80 6.82 28.86
CA ALA A 950 -52.77 7.46 27.55
C ALA A 950 -52.48 8.97 27.56
N THR A 951 -52.46 9.65 28.72
CA THR A 951 -52.35 11.13 28.83
C THR A 951 -51.07 11.66 29.47
N GLU A 952 -50.24 10.81 30.09
CA GLU A 952 -48.90 11.15 30.60
C GLU A 952 -47.96 11.70 29.48
N PRO A 953 -47.43 12.94 29.58
CA PRO A 953 -46.67 13.56 28.49
C PRO A 953 -45.27 12.95 28.33
N SER A 954 -44.97 12.49 27.10
CA SER A 954 -43.67 11.91 26.74
C SER A 954 -42.51 12.89 26.96
N ASN A 955 -41.29 12.36 27.14
CA ASN A 955 -40.09 13.18 27.39
C ASN A 955 -39.86 14.24 26.28
N TRP A 956 -40.12 13.89 25.01
CA TRP A 956 -40.13 14.86 23.90
C TRP A 956 -41.16 15.98 24.12
N ARG A 957 -42.39 15.66 24.53
CA ARG A 957 -43.45 16.66 24.79
C ARG A 957 -43.14 17.51 26.03
N ARG A 958 -42.46 16.94 27.02
CA ARG A 958 -41.92 17.64 28.20
C ARG A 958 -40.85 18.66 27.79
N SER A 959 -39.88 18.25 26.97
CA SER A 959 -38.86 19.14 26.39
C SER A 959 -39.45 20.19 25.45
N MET A 960 -40.46 19.84 24.64
CA MET A 960 -41.14 20.79 23.74
C MET A 960 -42.04 21.78 24.50
N LEU A 961 -42.59 21.41 25.66
CA LEU A 961 -43.22 22.36 26.58
C LEU A 961 -42.19 23.31 27.20
N GLY A 962 -40.97 22.83 27.50
CA GLY A 962 -39.83 23.68 27.85
C GLY A 962 -39.42 24.66 26.74
N TYR A 963 -39.42 24.21 25.47
CA TYR A 963 -39.22 25.10 24.32
C TYR A 963 -40.38 26.07 24.09
N ALA A 964 -41.63 25.67 24.38
CA ALA A 964 -42.81 26.52 24.21
C ALA A 964 -42.96 27.57 25.32
N SER A 965 -42.51 27.28 26.54
CA SER A 965 -42.40 28.28 27.62
C SER A 965 -41.16 29.16 27.47
N ALA A 966 -40.08 28.65 26.86
CA ALA A 966 -38.93 29.43 26.40
C ALA A 966 -39.25 30.28 25.15
N THR A 967 -40.28 31.13 25.26
CA THR A 967 -40.52 32.22 24.30
C THR A 967 -39.29 33.13 24.25
N PRO A 968 -38.61 33.28 23.10
CA PRO A 968 -37.51 34.23 22.98
C PRO A 968 -38.05 35.66 23.11
N GLN A 969 -37.28 36.55 23.74
CA GLN A 969 -37.51 37.99 23.50
C GLN A 969 -37.31 38.28 22.01
N PRO A 970 -38.11 39.19 21.41
CA PRO A 970 -38.08 39.45 19.97
C PRO A 970 -36.80 40.21 19.56
N LEU A 971 -35.73 39.46 19.29
CA LEU A 971 -34.52 39.97 18.65
C LEU A 971 -34.78 40.31 17.18
N LEU A 972 -35.22 41.56 16.97
CA LEU A 972 -35.19 42.36 15.75
C LEU A 972 -35.93 41.79 14.50
N PRO A 973 -36.96 42.49 13.99
CA PRO A 973 -37.63 42.07 12.76
C PRO A 973 -36.73 42.25 11.53
N LEU A 974 -36.45 41.16 10.83
CA LEU A 974 -35.68 41.10 9.57
C LEU A 974 -36.30 41.90 8.40
N GLY A 975 -37.47 42.52 8.58
CA GLY A 975 -38.03 43.50 7.64
C GLY A 975 -37.15 44.76 7.48
N ALA A 976 -36.31 45.09 8.46
CA ALA A 976 -35.41 46.25 8.43
C ALA A 976 -34.27 46.15 7.38
N TRP A 977 -34.09 45.00 6.70
CA TRP A 977 -33.05 44.83 5.67
C TRP A 977 -33.59 44.70 4.24
N PHE A 978 -34.91 44.48 4.06
CA PHE A 978 -35.55 44.37 2.75
C PHE A 978 -36.68 45.40 2.51
N GLY A 979 -37.07 46.18 3.52
CA GLY A 979 -38.13 47.19 3.40
C GLY A 979 -37.71 48.53 2.78
N SER A 980 -36.42 48.77 2.50
CA SER A 980 -35.89 50.09 2.09
C SER A 980 -35.51 50.22 0.61
N LEU A 981 -35.81 49.22 -0.23
CA LEU A 981 -35.46 49.22 -1.67
C LEU A 981 -36.59 48.71 -2.58
N GLN A 982 -37.76 49.37 -2.56
CA GLN A 982 -38.43 49.91 -3.78
C GLN A 982 -39.85 50.46 -3.50
N SER A 983 -39.94 51.78 -3.35
CA SER A 983 -41.04 52.61 -3.88
C SER A 983 -40.49 54.01 -4.16
N GLY A 984 -41.20 54.84 -4.95
CA GLY A 984 -40.70 56.16 -5.37
C GLY A 984 -40.59 57.17 -4.22
N GLY A 985 -39.82 58.26 -4.32
CA GLY A 985 -39.13 58.83 -5.49
C GLY A 985 -39.29 60.37 -5.51
N SER A 986 -38.52 61.05 -6.37
CA SER A 986 -38.51 62.52 -6.63
C SER A 986 -37.61 63.44 -5.74
N THR A 987 -37.22 64.57 -6.35
CA THR A 987 -36.67 65.83 -5.78
C THR A 987 -35.50 65.81 -4.77
N GLN A 988 -34.28 65.74 -5.30
CA GLN A 988 -33.32 66.87 -5.40
C GLN A 988 -33.44 68.10 -4.42
N VAL A 989 -32.26 68.64 -4.03
CA VAL A 989 -31.92 70.05 -3.64
C VAL A 989 -31.56 70.37 -2.17
N ALA A 990 -30.43 71.11 -2.05
CA ALA A 990 -29.94 72.01 -0.99
C ALA A 990 -29.58 71.52 0.44
N ARG A 991 -28.35 71.90 0.84
CA ARG A 991 -28.07 72.39 2.20
C ARG A 991 -28.45 73.87 2.26
N SER A 992 -29.10 74.30 3.34
CA SER A 992 -29.10 75.71 3.76
C SER A 992 -29.36 75.84 5.25
N ALA A 993 -28.31 76.13 6.03
CA ALA A 993 -28.44 76.58 7.41
C ALA A 993 -27.21 77.43 7.76
N LEU A 994 -27.43 78.74 7.89
CA LEU A 994 -26.55 79.63 8.64
C LEU A 994 -27.19 79.89 10.01
N THR A 995 -26.34 80.27 10.96
CA THR A 995 -26.63 80.69 12.33
C THR A 995 -27.33 82.08 12.34
N PRO A 996 -27.71 82.70 13.49
CA PRO A 996 -27.38 82.36 14.89
C PRO A 996 -28.49 82.49 15.96
N ASN A 997 -28.28 81.88 17.14
CA ASN A 997 -27.93 82.62 18.37
C ASN A 997 -27.59 81.71 19.57
N SER A 998 -26.87 82.30 20.54
CA SER A 998 -26.27 81.70 21.75
C SER A 998 -27.21 81.82 22.98
N PRO A 999 -26.84 81.47 24.25
CA PRO A 999 -25.56 80.94 24.78
C PRO A 999 -25.66 79.83 25.88
N GLU A 1000 -24.47 79.40 26.35
CA GLU A 1000 -24.09 79.04 27.76
C GLU A 1000 -24.61 77.80 28.55
N ALA A 1001 -23.64 76.91 28.86
CA ALA A 1001 -23.15 76.54 30.22
C ALA A 1001 -23.71 75.33 31.05
N VAL A 1002 -22.91 74.99 32.07
CA VAL A 1002 -23.16 74.17 33.29
C VAL A 1002 -23.14 72.61 33.24
N ALA A 1003 -21.92 72.05 33.29
CA ALA A 1003 -21.34 71.23 34.39
C ALA A 1003 -21.95 69.90 34.96
N THR A 1004 -21.07 69.20 35.69
CA THR A 1004 -21.26 68.15 36.75
C THR A 1004 -21.34 66.65 36.41
N SER A 1005 -20.56 65.87 37.19
CA SER A 1005 -20.71 64.44 37.49
C SER A 1005 -21.24 64.29 38.94
N PRO A 1006 -21.83 63.14 39.35
CA PRO A 1006 -21.10 62.07 40.08
C PRO A 1006 -21.24 60.67 39.40
N ALA A 1007 -20.38 59.66 39.62
CA ALA A 1007 -20.20 58.78 40.81
C ALA A 1007 -21.47 57.98 41.20
N VAL A 1008 -21.46 56.70 41.63
CA VAL A 1008 -20.53 55.89 42.46
C VAL A 1008 -20.55 54.41 41.94
N ALA A 1009 -19.40 53.77 41.60
CA ALA A 1009 -18.62 52.77 42.37
C ALA A 1009 -19.33 51.45 42.79
N ALA A 1010 -18.67 50.29 42.95
CA ALA A 1010 -17.23 49.99 43.05
C ALA A 1010 -16.84 48.52 42.72
N ALA A 1011 -15.52 48.28 42.70
CA ALA A 1011 -14.78 47.01 42.93
C ALA A 1011 -14.52 46.02 41.75
N PRO A 1012 -13.37 45.27 41.76
CA PRO A 1012 -12.69 44.90 40.50
C PRO A 1012 -12.30 43.40 40.32
N PRO A 1013 -11.89 43.00 39.09
CA PRO A 1013 -11.18 41.74 38.84
C PRO A 1013 -9.64 41.86 39.04
N PRO A 1014 -8.91 40.74 39.26
CA PRO A 1014 -7.46 40.71 39.49
C PRO A 1014 -6.60 40.82 38.19
N PRO A 1015 -5.29 41.14 38.30
CA PRO A 1015 -4.42 41.49 37.16
C PRO A 1015 -3.77 40.28 36.43
N PRO A 1016 -3.27 40.49 35.20
CA PRO A 1016 -2.58 39.47 34.40
C PRO A 1016 -1.07 39.35 34.72
N PRO A 1017 -0.44 38.18 34.44
CA PRO A 1017 1.02 38.02 34.48
C PRO A 1017 1.73 38.71 33.28
N PRO A 1018 2.98 39.20 33.44
CA PRO A 1018 3.63 40.10 32.48
C PRO A 1018 4.54 39.44 31.42
N PRO A 1019 4.92 40.17 30.35
CA PRO A 1019 5.88 39.73 29.34
C PRO A 1019 7.33 40.11 29.68
N PRO A 1020 8.34 39.55 28.95
CA PRO A 1020 9.71 40.05 28.97
C PRO A 1020 10.26 40.43 27.58
N GLU A 1021 10.71 41.68 27.39
CA GLU A 1021 11.70 42.02 26.35
C GLU A 1021 12.55 43.23 26.78
N ALA A 1022 13.87 43.15 26.52
CA ALA A 1022 14.92 44.18 26.62
C ALA A 1022 15.14 45.01 27.91
N LEU A 1023 16.40 45.06 28.41
CA LEU A 1023 17.26 46.27 28.50
C LEU A 1023 18.51 46.10 29.39
N GLY A 1024 19.61 46.80 29.04
CA GLY A 1024 20.47 47.50 30.02
C GLY A 1024 21.80 46.86 30.51
N PRO A 1025 22.92 47.63 30.53
CA PRO A 1025 24.20 47.33 31.24
C PRO A 1025 24.38 48.31 32.45
N PRO A 1026 25.58 48.58 33.07
CA PRO A 1026 26.94 47.99 32.93
C PRO A 1026 27.74 47.73 34.27
N ASN A 1027 28.86 46.96 34.17
CA ASN A 1027 30.13 47.06 34.95
C ASN A 1027 30.15 46.86 36.51
N PRO A 1028 31.32 46.73 37.19
CA PRO A 1028 32.70 46.33 36.76
C PRO A 1028 33.39 45.26 37.69
N THR A 1029 34.71 45.03 37.49
CA THR A 1029 35.70 44.33 38.38
C THR A 1029 35.68 42.78 38.39
N VAL A 1030 36.79 42.02 38.60
CA VAL A 1030 38.23 42.34 38.82
C VAL A 1030 39.16 41.17 38.40
N HIS A 1031 40.42 41.44 37.99
CA HIS A 1031 41.66 40.58 37.89
C HIS A 1031 41.60 39.09 37.40
N ALA A 1032 42.63 38.46 36.81
CA ALA A 1032 43.96 38.84 36.28
C ALA A 1032 44.42 37.76 35.26
N GLY A 1033 45.54 37.98 34.52
CA GLY A 1033 46.22 36.88 33.79
C GLY A 1033 46.86 37.24 32.43
N HIS A 1034 48.16 37.50 32.45
CA HIS A 1034 49.08 37.49 31.29
C HIS A 1034 50.22 36.48 31.60
N PRO A 1035 51.15 36.10 30.69
CA PRO A 1035 51.44 36.66 29.35
C PRO A 1035 51.69 35.63 28.21
N GLY A 1036 51.93 36.14 26.98
CA GLY A 1036 52.80 35.52 25.96
C GLY A 1036 52.12 34.69 24.84
N GLY A 1037 52.55 34.78 23.57
CA GLY A 1037 53.52 35.69 22.96
C GLY A 1037 53.89 35.31 21.51
N ALA A 1038 54.29 36.29 20.67
CA ALA A 1038 54.82 36.20 19.28
C ALA A 1038 53.97 35.45 18.22
N ALA A 1039 53.52 36.01 17.09
CA ALA A 1039 54.23 36.68 15.97
C ALA A 1039 54.99 35.68 15.05
N ALA A 1040 55.09 35.85 13.71
CA ALA A 1040 54.79 37.03 12.87
C ALA A 1040 54.60 36.70 11.36
N LYS A 1041 54.14 37.71 10.59
CA LYS A 1041 54.39 37.95 9.13
C LYS A 1041 53.71 37.02 8.09
N ALA A 1042 53.36 37.48 6.87
CA ALA A 1042 53.21 38.84 6.33
C ALA A 1042 52.43 38.91 4.99
N SER A 1043 52.06 40.15 4.62
CA SER A 1043 51.69 40.73 3.30
C SER A 1043 52.31 40.12 2.02
N ALA A 1044 51.81 40.37 0.79
CA ALA A 1044 50.54 40.92 0.25
C ALA A 1044 50.64 40.95 -1.31
N SER A 1045 49.67 41.58 -1.99
CA SER A 1045 49.66 42.01 -3.42
C SER A 1045 49.59 40.90 -4.50
N SER A 1046 49.16 41.14 -5.74
CA SER A 1046 48.18 42.12 -6.29
C SER A 1046 47.82 41.80 -7.76
N ALA A 1047 46.58 42.13 -8.16
CA ALA A 1047 46.09 42.61 -9.47
C ALA A 1047 46.74 42.19 -10.82
N GLY A 1048 45.90 42.00 -11.84
CA GLY A 1048 46.25 42.18 -13.27
C GLY A 1048 45.87 41.02 -14.21
N GLY A 1049 45.45 41.33 -15.44
CA GLY A 1049 45.17 40.33 -16.47
C GLY A 1049 44.88 40.91 -17.87
N THR A 1050 45.39 40.22 -18.91
CA THR A 1050 45.30 40.45 -20.38
C THR A 1050 45.93 39.23 -21.09
N ALA A 1051 45.71 38.84 -22.35
CA ALA A 1051 44.65 39.06 -23.36
C ALA A 1051 44.82 38.03 -24.53
N ASN A 1052 43.93 38.05 -25.53
CA ASN A 1052 43.76 37.10 -26.68
C ASN A 1052 44.99 36.87 -27.63
N VAL A 1053 44.95 35.81 -28.48
CA VAL A 1053 44.95 35.85 -30.00
C VAL A 1053 45.41 34.54 -30.76
N SER A 1054 44.50 33.93 -31.56
CA SER A 1054 44.64 33.13 -32.83
C SER A 1054 45.49 31.82 -33.00
N ALA A 1055 45.47 31.22 -34.22
CA ALA A 1055 45.86 29.83 -34.65
C ALA A 1055 46.52 29.83 -36.08
N PRO A 1056 46.81 28.72 -36.86
CA PRO A 1056 46.65 27.24 -36.72
C PRO A 1056 48.02 26.46 -36.86
N PRO A 1057 48.45 25.55 -37.82
CA PRO A 1057 47.91 24.95 -39.08
C PRO A 1057 47.87 23.37 -39.15
N ARG A 1058 48.70 22.68 -40.00
CA ARG A 1058 48.71 21.23 -40.41
C ARG A 1058 50.08 20.83 -41.09
N PRO A 1059 50.26 19.67 -41.81
CA PRO A 1059 50.42 18.23 -41.44
C PRO A 1059 51.76 17.69 -42.08
N PRO A 1060 51.88 16.53 -42.78
CA PRO A 1060 51.40 15.12 -42.67
C PRO A 1060 52.62 14.19 -42.35
N PRO A 1061 52.88 12.99 -42.96
CA PRO A 1061 52.07 11.82 -43.39
C PRO A 1061 52.29 10.64 -42.40
N SER A 1062 52.45 9.31 -42.61
CA SER A 1062 52.23 8.20 -43.60
C SER A 1062 52.37 6.88 -42.77
N GLY A 1063 52.02 5.63 -43.11
CA GLY A 1063 51.44 4.85 -44.24
C GLY A 1063 51.47 3.34 -43.80
N ALA A 1064 51.07 2.28 -44.53
CA ALA A 1064 50.37 2.09 -45.81
C ALA A 1064 49.63 0.70 -45.79
N LEU A 1065 48.81 0.40 -46.83
CA LEU A 1065 47.94 -0.80 -46.99
C LEU A 1065 48.50 -1.78 -48.05
N PRO A 1066 48.11 -3.09 -48.13
CA PRO A 1066 46.80 -3.64 -48.62
C PRO A 1066 46.17 -4.71 -47.67
N SER A 1067 44.86 -5.07 -47.69
CA SER A 1067 43.89 -5.49 -48.76
C SER A 1067 44.13 -6.91 -49.31
N PRO A 1068 43.09 -7.71 -49.68
CA PRO A 1068 41.74 -7.31 -50.08
C PRO A 1068 40.55 -8.01 -49.36
N ASN A 1069 39.33 -7.62 -49.77
CA ASN A 1069 38.00 -8.17 -49.42
C ASN A 1069 37.43 -8.87 -50.68
N PRO A 1070 36.40 -9.75 -50.61
CA PRO A 1070 35.08 -9.23 -50.97
C PRO A 1070 33.84 -9.88 -50.28
N ALA A 1071 32.93 -9.00 -49.86
CA ALA A 1071 31.47 -9.01 -50.02
C ALA A 1071 30.67 -10.34 -49.99
N ILE A 1072 29.61 -10.35 -49.16
CA ILE A 1072 28.36 -11.06 -49.46
C ILE A 1072 27.27 -10.02 -49.71
N ARG A 1073 26.51 -10.20 -50.81
CA ARG A 1073 25.35 -9.38 -51.20
C ARG A 1073 24.08 -10.22 -51.04
N ALA A 1074 22.96 -9.59 -50.71
CA ALA A 1074 21.69 -10.31 -50.54
C ALA A 1074 21.14 -10.87 -51.86
N VAL A 1075 20.47 -12.03 -51.80
CA VAL A 1075 19.72 -12.66 -52.90
C VAL A 1075 18.31 -13.04 -52.40
N ARG A 1076 17.35 -13.06 -53.34
CA ARG A 1076 15.92 -13.33 -53.11
C ARG A 1076 15.62 -14.83 -52.84
N PRO A 1077 14.42 -15.18 -52.36
CA PRO A 1077 14.04 -16.58 -52.12
C PRO A 1077 13.98 -17.39 -53.42
N VAL A 1078 14.30 -18.68 -53.31
CA VAL A 1078 14.26 -19.67 -54.40
C VAL A 1078 13.48 -20.89 -53.90
N ASN A 1079 12.55 -21.39 -54.73
CA ASN A 1079 11.94 -22.70 -54.52
C ASN A 1079 12.87 -23.78 -55.10
N ALA A 1080 13.39 -24.65 -54.24
CA ALA A 1080 13.96 -25.95 -54.57
C ALA A 1080 13.70 -26.85 -53.35
N ALA A 1081 13.13 -28.06 -53.46
CA ALA A 1081 13.61 -29.19 -54.25
C ALA A 1081 15.05 -29.55 -53.84
N VAL A 1082 15.17 -30.41 -52.82
CA VAL A 1082 16.44 -31.08 -52.48
C VAL A 1082 16.42 -32.43 -53.18
N GLU A 1083 17.39 -32.63 -54.07
CA GLU A 1083 17.56 -33.86 -54.85
C GLU A 1083 18.03 -35.04 -53.98
N GLU A 1084 17.83 -36.26 -54.48
CA GLU A 1084 18.29 -37.49 -53.82
C GLU A 1084 19.81 -37.66 -53.92
N ALA A 1085 20.54 -37.16 -52.93
CA ALA A 1085 21.94 -37.51 -52.71
C ALA A 1085 22.03 -38.83 -51.92
N ALA A 1086 22.01 -39.97 -52.63
CA ALA A 1086 22.08 -41.29 -52.01
C ALA A 1086 23.52 -41.71 -51.62
N PRO A 1087 23.79 -41.99 -50.33
CA PRO A 1087 25.01 -42.69 -49.92
C PRO A 1087 24.82 -44.21 -50.12
N SER A 1088 25.89 -44.87 -50.55
CA SER A 1088 26.03 -46.33 -50.73
C SER A 1088 25.32 -47.19 -49.68
N ALA A 1089 24.60 -48.23 -50.12
CA ALA A 1089 24.00 -49.23 -49.25
C ALA A 1089 25.06 -50.02 -48.46
N GLY A 1090 25.22 -49.69 -47.17
CA GLY A 1090 25.95 -50.52 -46.21
C GLY A 1090 25.13 -51.78 -45.89
N THR A 1091 25.78 -52.95 -45.90
CA THR A 1091 25.12 -54.23 -45.60
C THR A 1091 24.56 -54.25 -44.18
N GLY A 1092 23.31 -54.67 -44.04
CA GLY A 1092 22.58 -54.59 -42.77
C GLY A 1092 23.16 -55.46 -41.66
N THR A 1093 23.47 -54.82 -40.53
CA THR A 1093 23.52 -55.44 -39.21
C THR A 1093 22.44 -54.80 -38.34
N ALA A 1094 21.73 -55.59 -37.54
CA ALA A 1094 20.72 -55.06 -36.64
C ALA A 1094 21.42 -54.44 -35.42
N PHE A 1095 21.56 -53.11 -35.41
CA PHE A 1095 22.17 -52.37 -34.30
C PHE A 1095 21.43 -52.65 -32.99
N ALA A 1096 22.15 -53.24 -32.03
CA ALA A 1096 21.63 -53.52 -30.71
C ALA A 1096 21.68 -52.26 -29.84
N GLY A 1097 20.84 -52.18 -28.80
CA GLY A 1097 20.83 -51.03 -27.86
C GLY A 1097 22.15 -50.85 -27.10
N THR A 1098 22.96 -51.91 -27.03
CA THR A 1098 24.36 -51.88 -26.55
C THR A 1098 25.23 -50.93 -27.37
N ASP A 1099 25.02 -50.90 -28.69
CA ASP A 1099 25.90 -50.23 -29.64
C ASP A 1099 25.67 -48.71 -29.57
N VAL A 1100 24.41 -48.30 -29.37
CA VAL A 1100 24.03 -46.92 -29.05
C VAL A 1100 24.65 -46.48 -27.73
N SER A 1101 24.58 -47.32 -26.71
CA SER A 1101 25.13 -47.02 -25.38
C SER A 1101 26.66 -46.83 -25.41
N GLN A 1102 27.37 -47.62 -26.23
CA GLN A 1102 28.81 -47.43 -26.45
C GLN A 1102 29.10 -46.16 -27.28
N ALA A 1103 28.42 -45.98 -28.43
CA ALA A 1103 28.59 -44.82 -29.31
C ALA A 1103 28.33 -43.48 -28.61
N CYS A 1104 27.35 -43.44 -27.70
CA CYS A 1104 27.00 -42.27 -26.90
C CYS A 1104 27.81 -42.13 -25.60
N GLY A 1105 28.83 -42.96 -25.38
CA GLY A 1105 29.90 -42.69 -24.40
C GLY A 1105 29.75 -43.31 -23.01
N ALA A 1106 29.13 -44.49 -22.87
CA ALA A 1106 29.09 -45.21 -21.59
C ALA A 1106 30.46 -45.71 -21.09
N ALA A 1107 31.52 -45.67 -21.92
CA ALA A 1107 32.89 -45.99 -21.52
C ALA A 1107 33.93 -45.18 -22.33
N ALA A 1108 35.11 -44.97 -21.72
CA ALA A 1108 36.37 -44.53 -22.37
C ALA A 1108 36.47 -43.09 -22.94
N SER A 1109 36.07 -42.06 -22.19
CA SER A 1109 36.77 -40.76 -22.25
C SER A 1109 36.76 -40.04 -20.88
N ALA A 1110 37.61 -39.03 -20.68
CA ALA A 1110 37.93 -38.52 -19.34
C ALA A 1110 36.88 -37.61 -18.68
N THR A 1111 35.84 -37.16 -19.40
CA THR A 1111 34.73 -36.36 -18.84
C THR A 1111 33.37 -36.64 -19.52
N PRO A 1112 32.79 -37.84 -19.32
CA PRO A 1112 31.47 -38.16 -19.84
C PRO A 1112 30.39 -37.58 -18.92
N GLY A 1113 29.60 -36.67 -19.48
CA GLY A 1113 28.26 -36.34 -18.99
C GLY A 1113 27.31 -36.74 -20.11
N PRO A 1114 26.14 -37.33 -19.83
CA PRO A 1114 25.31 -37.98 -20.84
C PRO A 1114 24.87 -37.00 -21.92
N PHE A 1115 24.85 -37.45 -23.17
CA PHE A 1115 24.26 -36.68 -24.27
C PHE A 1115 22.78 -36.41 -23.98
N VAL A 1116 22.34 -35.20 -24.31
CA VAL A 1116 20.99 -34.71 -24.02
C VAL A 1116 20.16 -34.77 -25.31
N VAL A 1117 19.11 -35.59 -25.33
CA VAL A 1117 18.22 -35.75 -26.47
C VAL A 1117 16.88 -35.05 -26.21
N TYR A 1118 16.63 -33.96 -26.94
CA TYR A 1118 15.32 -33.30 -26.97
C TYR A 1118 14.49 -33.87 -28.12
N ILE A 1119 13.22 -34.24 -27.85
CA ILE A 1119 12.32 -34.71 -28.90
C ILE A 1119 11.38 -33.57 -29.32
N GLN A 1120 11.37 -33.27 -30.62
CA GLN A 1120 10.60 -32.19 -31.23
C GLN A 1120 9.44 -32.76 -32.05
N ILE A 1121 8.21 -32.34 -31.72
CA ILE A 1121 6.96 -32.73 -32.40
C ILE A 1121 6.22 -31.52 -32.97
N TYR A 1122 5.45 -31.72 -34.04
CA TYR A 1122 4.65 -30.67 -34.67
C TYR A 1122 3.18 -30.67 -34.20
N ASP A 1123 2.68 -31.81 -33.73
CA ASP A 1123 1.29 -32.00 -33.29
C ASP A 1123 1.23 -32.85 -32.01
N GLU A 1124 0.28 -32.59 -31.11
CA GLU A 1124 0.17 -33.29 -29.81
C GLU A 1124 -0.16 -34.78 -29.95
N SER A 1125 -0.78 -35.20 -31.06
CA SER A 1125 -0.99 -36.62 -31.39
C SER A 1125 0.30 -37.45 -31.39
N GLN A 1126 1.44 -36.82 -31.67
CA GLN A 1126 2.75 -37.46 -31.72
C GLN A 1126 3.37 -37.70 -30.34
N ARG A 1127 2.84 -37.08 -29.27
CA ARG A 1127 3.43 -37.10 -27.93
C ARG A 1127 3.49 -38.51 -27.34
N ALA A 1128 2.49 -39.37 -27.60
CA ALA A 1128 2.48 -40.74 -27.10
C ALA A 1128 3.66 -41.57 -27.62
N MET A 1129 3.97 -41.45 -28.92
CA MET A 1129 5.14 -42.09 -29.54
C MET A 1129 6.45 -41.51 -29.00
N ALA A 1130 6.54 -40.18 -28.91
CA ALA A 1130 7.71 -39.50 -28.36
C ALA A 1130 8.01 -39.91 -26.91
N SER A 1131 6.99 -40.06 -26.05
CA SER A 1131 7.16 -40.54 -24.66
C SER A 1131 7.69 -41.97 -24.58
N HIS A 1132 7.33 -42.84 -25.52
CA HIS A 1132 7.88 -44.21 -25.58
C HIS A 1132 9.36 -44.20 -25.98
N LEU A 1133 9.74 -43.33 -26.92
CA LEU A 1133 11.15 -43.17 -27.33
C LEU A 1133 12.02 -42.57 -26.23
N MET A 1134 11.48 -41.65 -25.40
CA MET A 1134 12.23 -41.09 -24.26
C MET A 1134 12.71 -42.16 -23.28
N SER A 1135 11.86 -43.14 -22.92
CA SER A 1135 12.25 -44.18 -21.96
C SER A 1135 13.27 -45.16 -22.58
N GLN A 1136 13.17 -45.44 -23.88
CA GLN A 1136 14.14 -46.24 -24.61
C GLN A 1136 15.50 -45.52 -24.72
N PHE A 1137 15.53 -44.23 -25.05
CA PHE A 1137 16.76 -43.43 -25.04
C PHE A 1137 17.37 -43.33 -23.63
N GLY A 1138 16.56 -43.17 -22.59
CA GLY A 1138 17.00 -43.20 -21.19
C GLY A 1138 17.68 -44.52 -20.80
N ALA A 1139 17.23 -45.64 -21.36
CA ALA A 1139 17.87 -46.95 -21.16
C ALA A 1139 19.26 -47.07 -21.84
N PHE A 1140 19.58 -46.20 -22.80
CA PHE A 1140 20.93 -46.09 -23.39
C PHE A 1140 21.85 -45.12 -22.63
N GLY A 1141 21.43 -44.64 -21.45
CA GLY A 1141 22.16 -43.68 -20.64
C GLY A 1141 22.06 -42.22 -21.12
N LEU A 1142 21.14 -41.92 -22.04
CA LEU A 1142 20.92 -40.56 -22.55
C LEU A 1142 20.02 -39.75 -21.62
N SER A 1143 20.26 -38.44 -21.53
CA SER A 1143 19.38 -37.54 -20.79
C SER A 1143 18.25 -37.05 -21.69
N THR A 1144 17.00 -37.37 -21.36
CA THR A 1144 15.82 -36.93 -22.10
C THR A 1144 14.98 -35.96 -21.27
N PRO A 1145 15.25 -34.65 -21.31
CA PRO A 1145 14.59 -33.67 -20.43
C PRO A 1145 13.17 -33.27 -20.86
N GLY A 1146 12.71 -33.59 -22.08
CA GLY A 1146 11.32 -33.36 -22.46
C GLY A 1146 10.99 -33.53 -23.95
N ILE A 1147 9.69 -33.43 -24.24
CA ILE A 1147 9.12 -33.40 -25.60
C ILE A 1147 8.50 -32.03 -25.83
N GLU A 1148 9.07 -31.25 -26.73
CA GLU A 1148 8.57 -29.94 -27.10
C GLU A 1148 7.66 -30.03 -28.34
N ASN A 1149 6.52 -29.31 -28.29
CA ASN A 1149 5.70 -29.07 -29.47
C ASN A 1149 6.07 -27.72 -30.06
N VAL A 1150 6.90 -27.74 -31.11
CA VAL A 1150 7.47 -26.54 -31.72
C VAL A 1150 6.42 -25.60 -32.31
N THR A 1151 5.31 -26.16 -32.80
CA THR A 1151 4.16 -25.42 -33.32
C THR A 1151 3.50 -24.60 -32.22
N ASN A 1152 3.29 -25.22 -31.05
CA ASN A 1152 2.73 -24.59 -29.86
C ASN A 1152 3.70 -23.60 -29.21
N THR A 1153 5.00 -23.88 -29.16
CA THR A 1153 6.01 -22.91 -28.68
C THR A 1153 6.05 -21.68 -29.58
N ALA A 1154 6.15 -21.84 -30.89
CA ALA A 1154 6.18 -20.74 -31.85
C ALA A 1154 4.92 -19.86 -31.75
N LEU A 1155 3.73 -20.46 -31.66
CA LEU A 1155 2.47 -19.74 -31.46
C LEU A 1155 2.45 -18.93 -30.16
N ARG A 1156 2.91 -19.51 -29.03
CA ARG A 1156 3.00 -18.81 -27.73
C ARG A 1156 4.01 -17.66 -27.77
N ALA A 1157 5.13 -17.84 -28.46
CA ALA A 1157 6.16 -16.82 -28.66
C ALA A 1157 5.78 -15.75 -29.71
N ARG A 1158 4.68 -15.94 -30.46
CA ARG A 1158 4.33 -15.18 -31.67
C ARG A 1158 5.42 -15.21 -32.76
N HIS A 1159 6.22 -16.26 -32.78
CA HIS A 1159 7.21 -16.52 -33.82
C HIS A 1159 6.57 -17.23 -35.02
N ARG A 1160 7.21 -17.17 -36.18
CA ARG A 1160 6.81 -17.98 -37.33
C ARG A 1160 7.05 -19.47 -36.98
N GLN A 1161 6.09 -20.33 -37.29
CA GLN A 1161 6.25 -21.78 -37.10
C GLN A 1161 7.47 -22.28 -37.90
N PRO A 1162 8.26 -23.22 -37.36
CA PRO A 1162 9.39 -23.80 -38.08
C PRO A 1162 8.92 -24.61 -39.28
N ALA A 1163 9.80 -24.81 -40.27
CA ALA A 1163 9.52 -25.67 -41.40
C ALA A 1163 9.34 -27.13 -40.94
N SER A 1164 8.43 -27.86 -41.58
CA SER A 1164 8.17 -29.27 -41.32
C SER A 1164 9.19 -30.16 -42.03
N TRP A 1165 9.91 -31.01 -41.28
CA TRP A 1165 10.70 -32.09 -41.88
C TRP A 1165 9.78 -33.17 -42.47
N SER A 1166 10.13 -33.68 -43.65
CA SER A 1166 9.40 -34.74 -44.37
C SER A 1166 9.85 -36.16 -43.99
N ARG A 1167 10.97 -36.28 -43.26
CA ARG A 1167 11.51 -37.50 -42.64
C ARG A 1167 12.01 -37.15 -41.24
N PRO A 1168 12.23 -38.13 -40.34
CA PRO A 1168 12.82 -37.84 -39.04
C PRO A 1168 14.27 -37.40 -39.17
N VAL A 1169 14.70 -36.47 -38.33
CA VAL A 1169 16.05 -35.89 -38.36
C VAL A 1169 16.66 -35.87 -36.96
N LEU A 1170 17.93 -36.23 -36.86
CA LEU A 1170 18.75 -36.05 -35.65
C LEU A 1170 19.75 -34.91 -35.90
N LEU A 1171 19.45 -33.71 -35.39
CA LEU A 1171 20.38 -32.58 -35.47
C LEU A 1171 21.43 -32.70 -34.37
N TYR A 1172 22.71 -32.69 -34.75
CA TYR A 1172 23.85 -32.73 -33.81
C TYR A 1172 24.81 -31.57 -34.07
N ASN A 1173 25.55 -31.12 -33.06
CA ASN A 1173 26.56 -30.07 -33.26
C ASN A 1173 27.79 -30.62 -34.00
N ALA A 1174 28.11 -30.03 -35.17
CA ALA A 1174 29.25 -30.40 -35.99
C ALA A 1174 30.63 -30.13 -35.36
N SER A 1175 30.71 -29.43 -34.22
CA SER A 1175 31.95 -29.21 -33.48
C SER A 1175 32.25 -30.31 -32.44
N ASN A 1176 31.57 -31.46 -32.51
CA ASN A 1176 31.81 -32.61 -31.64
C ASN A 1176 31.63 -33.92 -32.42
N ASP A 1177 32.74 -34.56 -32.80
CA ASP A 1177 32.76 -35.82 -33.53
C ASP A 1177 32.00 -36.94 -32.79
N GLN A 1178 32.02 -36.93 -31.45
CA GLN A 1178 31.29 -37.91 -30.64
C GLN A 1178 29.76 -37.69 -30.70
N ALA A 1179 29.29 -36.45 -30.95
CA ALA A 1179 27.88 -36.18 -31.20
C ALA A 1179 27.43 -36.75 -32.55
N GLN A 1180 28.27 -36.68 -33.58
CA GLN A 1180 28.02 -37.33 -34.88
C GLN A 1180 27.93 -38.86 -34.74
N VAL A 1181 28.86 -39.48 -33.99
CA VAL A 1181 28.88 -40.92 -33.72
C VAL A 1181 27.61 -41.36 -32.96
N CYS A 1182 27.25 -40.66 -31.89
CA CYS A 1182 26.04 -40.93 -31.11
C CYS A 1182 24.76 -40.74 -31.95
N ALA A 1183 24.64 -39.65 -32.72
CA ALA A 1183 23.49 -39.41 -33.61
C ALA A 1183 23.37 -40.46 -34.73
N SER A 1184 24.51 -40.97 -35.24
CA SER A 1184 24.51 -42.01 -36.27
C SER A 1184 24.07 -43.38 -35.72
N ALA A 1185 24.51 -43.72 -34.50
CA ALA A 1185 24.06 -44.94 -33.82
C ALA A 1185 22.56 -44.87 -33.45
N LEU A 1186 22.09 -43.72 -32.96
CA LEU A 1186 20.66 -43.47 -32.72
C LEU A 1186 19.83 -43.58 -34.00
N ALA A 1187 20.31 -43.05 -35.12
CA ALA A 1187 19.65 -43.18 -36.43
C ALA A 1187 19.53 -44.65 -36.87
N GLY A 1188 20.62 -45.42 -36.76
CA GLY A 1188 20.65 -46.85 -37.10
C GLY A 1188 19.70 -47.68 -36.22
N TRP A 1189 19.71 -47.46 -34.90
CA TRP A 1189 18.80 -48.14 -33.99
C TRP A 1189 17.33 -47.76 -34.25
N LEU A 1190 17.00 -46.47 -34.37
CA LEU A 1190 15.65 -46.01 -34.70
C LEU A 1190 15.16 -46.57 -36.04
N GLY A 1191 16.03 -46.66 -37.05
CA GLY A 1191 15.71 -47.27 -38.34
C GLY A 1191 15.30 -48.74 -38.27
N SER A 1192 15.62 -49.45 -37.18
CA SER A 1192 15.13 -50.81 -36.91
C SER A 1192 13.76 -50.86 -36.20
N GLN A 1193 13.28 -49.76 -35.64
CA GLN A 1193 12.06 -49.73 -34.84
C GLN A 1193 10.80 -49.71 -35.73
N PRO A 1194 9.73 -50.46 -35.40
CA PRO A 1194 8.55 -50.60 -36.26
C PRO A 1194 7.92 -49.29 -36.76
N GLY A 1195 7.94 -48.23 -35.93
CA GLY A 1195 7.39 -46.92 -36.28
C GLY A 1195 8.21 -46.10 -37.29
N PHE A 1196 9.44 -46.50 -37.62
CA PHE A 1196 10.36 -45.75 -38.48
C PHE A 1196 10.88 -46.53 -39.69
N LEU A 1197 10.49 -47.79 -39.87
CA LEU A 1197 10.90 -48.64 -41.01
C LEU A 1197 10.62 -48.01 -42.40
N GLN A 1198 9.61 -47.14 -42.51
CA GLN A 1198 9.26 -46.45 -43.76
C GLN A 1198 10.04 -45.15 -44.01
N ALA A 1199 10.69 -44.61 -42.97
CA ALA A 1199 11.40 -43.33 -43.02
C ALA A 1199 12.51 -43.31 -41.96
N ALA A 1200 13.62 -44.00 -42.23
CA ALA A 1200 14.78 -44.04 -41.34
C ALA A 1200 15.27 -42.61 -41.00
N PRO A 1201 15.57 -42.31 -39.71
CA PRO A 1201 16.04 -40.97 -39.33
C PRO A 1201 17.37 -40.62 -39.99
N THR A 1202 17.52 -39.36 -40.41
CA THR A 1202 18.77 -38.85 -41.00
C THR A 1202 19.55 -38.03 -39.97
N PRO A 1203 20.78 -38.40 -39.60
CA PRO A 1203 21.64 -37.56 -38.77
C PRO A 1203 22.20 -36.40 -39.60
N LEU A 1204 21.95 -35.16 -39.20
CA LEU A 1204 22.38 -33.96 -39.93
C LEU A 1204 23.17 -33.00 -39.00
N PRO A 1205 24.30 -32.44 -39.46
CA PRO A 1205 25.03 -31.44 -38.69
C PRO A 1205 24.24 -30.13 -38.61
N LEU A 1206 24.20 -29.53 -37.42
CA LEU A 1206 23.60 -28.22 -37.21
C LEU A 1206 24.37 -27.16 -38.05
N PRO A 1207 23.68 -26.33 -38.86
CA PRO A 1207 24.34 -25.32 -39.68
C PRO A 1207 25.23 -24.38 -38.86
N THR A 1208 26.47 -24.13 -39.31
CA THR A 1208 27.53 -23.40 -38.56
C THR A 1208 27.23 -21.94 -38.18
N ARG A 1209 26.05 -21.41 -38.54
CA ARG A 1209 25.52 -20.11 -38.09
C ARG A 1209 24.59 -20.21 -36.87
N LEU A 1210 24.28 -21.43 -36.41
CA LEU A 1210 23.48 -21.72 -35.23
C LEU A 1210 24.40 -22.28 -34.14
N HIS A 1211 24.31 -21.74 -32.93
CA HIS A 1211 25.09 -22.19 -31.78
C HIS A 1211 24.23 -23.15 -30.94
N GLY A 1212 24.45 -24.45 -31.11
CA GLY A 1212 23.93 -25.49 -30.21
C GLY A 1212 24.98 -25.94 -29.20
N ASP A 1213 24.54 -26.48 -28.05
CA ASP A 1213 25.45 -27.11 -27.09
C ASP A 1213 26.10 -28.37 -27.72
N PRO A 1214 27.42 -28.59 -27.61
CA PRO A 1214 28.08 -29.76 -28.20
C PRO A 1214 27.63 -31.12 -27.64
N LYS A 1215 26.88 -31.16 -26.53
CA LYS A 1215 26.30 -32.37 -25.94
C LYS A 1215 24.79 -32.52 -26.17
N VAL A 1216 24.16 -31.62 -26.94
CA VAL A 1216 22.74 -31.72 -27.30
C VAL A 1216 22.56 -32.34 -28.69
N ILE A 1217 21.57 -33.22 -28.79
CA ILE A 1217 21.04 -33.77 -30.04
C ILE A 1217 19.52 -33.48 -30.06
N GLU A 1218 19.00 -32.92 -31.16
CA GLU A 1218 17.56 -32.71 -31.33
C GLU A 1218 16.99 -33.78 -32.25
N PHE A 1219 16.06 -34.59 -31.75
CA PHE A 1219 15.31 -35.56 -32.55
C PHE A 1219 13.99 -34.96 -33.03
N TRP A 1220 13.94 -34.58 -34.31
CA TRP A 1220 12.76 -34.05 -34.96
C TRP A 1220 11.95 -35.19 -35.59
N ILE A 1221 10.74 -35.40 -35.08
CA ILE A 1221 9.76 -36.33 -35.66
C ILE A 1221 9.06 -35.59 -36.83
N PRO A 1222 8.88 -36.20 -38.01
CA PRO A 1222 8.26 -35.52 -39.16
C PRO A 1222 6.82 -35.12 -38.83
N ALA A 1223 6.33 -34.03 -39.43
CA ALA A 1223 4.94 -33.61 -39.22
C ALA A 1223 3.96 -34.68 -39.72
N PRO A 1224 2.83 -34.93 -39.01
CA PRO A 1224 1.85 -35.91 -39.47
C PRO A 1224 1.22 -35.43 -40.78
N VAL A 1225 1.12 -36.33 -41.75
CA VAL A 1225 0.39 -36.06 -43.00
C VAL A 1225 -1.09 -35.82 -42.65
N ARG A 1226 -1.66 -34.73 -43.17
CA ARG A 1226 -3.06 -34.32 -42.98
C ARG A 1226 -3.86 -34.56 -44.25
#